data_AF-A0A1F0VXV8-F1
#
_entry.id   AF-A0A1F0VXV8-F1
#
_cell.length_a   1.000
_cell.length_b   1.000
_cell.length_c   1.000
_cell.angle_alpha   90.00
_cell.angle_beta   90.00
_cell.angle_gamma   90.00
#
_symmetry.space_group_name_H-M   'P 1'
#
loop_
_entity.id
_entity.type
_entity.pdbx_description
1 polymer ?
#
loop_
_entity_poly.entity_id
_entity_poly.type
_entity_poly.pdbx_seq_one_letter_code
_entity_poly.pdbx_strand_id
1 'polypeptide(L)'
;MNVQNHKTQSSNATLRRFMNQFSDDFELDERLSEYENTALYTKKFEIFTAFLALHSFSPLVLRKVDDPVSLTIGGGDDMGLDSVIIVINNEYIVDNSEQVQEVLDGIFDNERSINSVDFIFTQAKTSESFEVSGIHKMISGFRQFMLGDELYSRNEDLQDRFQAKKCLDNKIENIEKINVYMYYMSQAKSNIDSGEIKKFESEILRTRNDVIGDYGYTCGEFRFIPCGAIGVIEMYKKYSQFQQKARFSVNDALPLPAVEGIAKSYMTYTSLDEFLNIIFTSEKKINVEDRNSKLNETIFEENVRSFQGEKNEVNSKILDTLKNGDAQKFFILNNGITMIAEKVIPDNTNTEFAVHDPQIINGCQTSNMLYRYYQYLRDECESKDALISKLKEVSVPLKIIEVSNSELTSRIVESTNNQTSINSEQLYALTSVAREVQDFFNEIRGDNDKQDMYYERRSNEYAYDKSVIKSRVIKHEKMLSIYSATYLYLPHKSSRYVKVLKTAENLERVFNEENHPINFFSAAYAYRQYESEKRFNKNLRWHTLMTHNIIFGKYYTRNECNRRSFKLDDEIKKIKRNASVDNLLIANNVVLEFIQKNPEYSDMPVRTLNKREDFTRRLKSHVDSLKKSWNQEKEDIFLNYSMEAVGINESVSPGPETYEMNELSNLLKQKWGESVSGLFDRIFDYAVKQENIHFGWTNSAREKNEYKFTIYVSDNSKANSSSTKVGEIKYRLRSKDFRIDLGLQNKQLEDNPNFYDDFLKRGVEGFTCDLSEQKIGANKHEHALVIFSHNSSDELSRLISDIISKTYMVKNNVI
;
A
#
# COMPACT_ATOMS: atom_id res chain seq x y z
N MET A 1 -48.76 17.16 5.12
CA MET A 1 -48.85 15.78 4.60
C MET A 1 -47.46 15.37 4.17
N ASN A 2 -46.73 14.70 5.06
CA ASN A 2 -45.33 14.32 4.89
C ASN A 2 -45.25 13.00 4.11
N VAL A 3 -44.77 13.07 2.87
CA VAL A 3 -44.24 11.91 2.14
C VAL A 3 -42.78 11.77 2.59
N GLN A 4 -42.53 10.90 3.57
CA GLN A 4 -41.16 10.55 3.97
C GLN A 4 -40.58 9.52 3.00
N ASN A 5 -39.41 9.86 2.46
CA ASN A 5 -38.60 9.07 1.53
C ASN A 5 -38.31 7.66 2.07
N HIS A 6 -38.97 6.64 1.54
CA HIS A 6 -38.49 5.26 1.63
C HIS A 6 -37.76 4.93 0.31
N LYS A 7 -36.42 4.92 0.36
CA LYS A 7 -35.53 4.81 -0.80
C LYS A 7 -34.42 3.77 -0.59
N THR A 8 -34.31 2.89 -1.59
CA THR A 8 -33.11 2.41 -2.31
C THR A 8 -32.09 1.49 -1.63
N GLN A 9 -31.66 0.50 -2.41
CA GLN A 9 -30.42 -0.29 -2.23
C GLN A 9 -29.26 0.50 -1.60
N SER A 10 -28.43 -0.18 -0.81
CA SER A 10 -27.28 0.41 -0.10
C SER A 10 -26.42 1.34 -0.94
N SER A 11 -26.24 2.58 -0.48
CA SER A 11 -25.29 3.52 -1.09
C SER A 11 -23.83 3.08 -0.96
N ASN A 12 -23.52 2.17 -0.02
CA ASN A 12 -22.21 1.52 0.07
C ASN A 12 -22.10 0.41 -0.98
N ALA A 13 -21.18 0.58 -1.93
CA ALA A 13 -20.96 -0.34 -3.04
C ALA A 13 -20.46 -1.72 -2.59
N THR A 14 -19.61 -1.79 -1.56
CA THR A 14 -19.08 -3.03 -1.00
C THR A 14 -20.20 -3.87 -0.37
N LEU A 15 -21.04 -3.26 0.48
CA LEU A 15 -22.19 -3.95 1.07
C LEU A 15 -23.17 -4.44 -0.01
N ARG A 16 -23.42 -3.62 -1.03
CA ARG A 16 -24.29 -4.02 -2.15
C ARG A 16 -23.73 -5.23 -2.90
N ARG A 17 -22.43 -5.24 -3.18
CA ARG A 17 -21.76 -6.37 -3.83
C ARG A 17 -21.89 -7.64 -2.98
N PHE A 18 -21.65 -7.55 -1.67
CA PHE A 18 -21.76 -8.69 -0.77
C PHE A 18 -23.19 -9.22 -0.62
N MET A 19 -24.17 -8.32 -0.52
CA MET A 19 -25.57 -8.72 -0.53
C MET A 19 -25.98 -9.39 -1.85
N ASN A 20 -25.51 -8.88 -2.99
CA ASN A 20 -25.78 -9.51 -4.28
C ASN A 20 -25.13 -10.90 -4.36
N GLN A 21 -23.86 -11.01 -3.97
CA GLN A 21 -23.16 -12.29 -3.93
C GLN A 21 -23.88 -13.31 -3.03
N PHE A 22 -24.28 -12.90 -1.83
CA PHE A 22 -25.08 -13.75 -0.93
C PHE A 22 -26.45 -14.10 -1.51
N SER A 23 -27.11 -13.16 -2.19
CA SER A 23 -28.38 -13.40 -2.87
C SER A 23 -28.25 -14.45 -3.97
N ASP A 24 -27.14 -14.40 -4.72
CA ASP A 24 -26.81 -15.37 -5.77
C ASP A 24 -26.47 -16.74 -5.16
N ASP A 25 -25.67 -16.78 -4.09
CA ASP A 25 -25.23 -18.01 -3.41
C ASP A 25 -26.42 -18.84 -2.87
N PHE A 26 -27.54 -18.20 -2.53
CA PHE A 26 -28.74 -18.83 -1.96
C PHE A 26 -29.99 -18.68 -2.85
N GLU A 27 -29.83 -18.23 -4.10
CA GLU A 27 -30.90 -18.05 -5.09
C GLU A 27 -32.10 -17.23 -4.56
N LEU A 28 -31.83 -16.22 -3.71
CA LEU A 28 -32.88 -15.49 -2.98
C LEU A 28 -33.80 -14.67 -3.90
N ASP A 29 -33.33 -14.28 -5.09
CA ASP A 29 -34.15 -13.59 -6.09
C ASP A 29 -35.31 -14.46 -6.60
N GLU A 30 -35.08 -15.75 -6.81
CA GLU A 30 -36.11 -16.67 -7.28
C GLU A 30 -37.07 -17.04 -6.16
N ARG A 31 -36.51 -17.33 -4.97
CA ARG A 31 -37.27 -17.78 -3.79
C ARG A 31 -38.16 -16.68 -3.17
N LEU A 32 -37.82 -15.42 -3.38
CA LEU A 32 -38.58 -14.25 -2.90
C LEU A 32 -39.31 -13.51 -4.03
N SER A 33 -39.55 -14.16 -5.17
CA SER A 33 -40.16 -13.58 -6.37
C SER A 33 -41.57 -13.00 -6.16
N GLU A 34 -42.25 -13.38 -5.08
CA GLU A 34 -43.56 -12.86 -4.68
C GLU A 34 -43.51 -11.43 -4.10
N TYR A 35 -42.33 -10.96 -3.70
CA TYR A 35 -42.15 -9.62 -3.13
C TYR A 35 -41.88 -8.58 -4.21
N GLU A 36 -42.57 -7.43 -4.13
CA GLU A 36 -42.22 -6.27 -4.97
C GLU A 36 -40.77 -5.81 -4.71
N ASN A 37 -40.11 -5.26 -5.73
CA ASN A 37 -38.68 -4.90 -5.72
C ASN A 37 -38.18 -4.16 -4.46
N THR A 38 -39.01 -3.32 -3.84
CA THR A 38 -38.67 -2.55 -2.63
C THR A 38 -38.76 -3.39 -1.34
N ALA A 39 -39.77 -4.26 -1.24
CA ALA A 39 -39.91 -5.19 -0.13
C ALA A 39 -38.86 -6.31 -0.22
N LEU A 40 -38.53 -6.74 -1.45
CA LEU A 40 -37.52 -7.75 -1.75
C LEU A 40 -36.14 -7.40 -1.16
N TYR A 41 -35.66 -6.16 -1.37
CA TYR A 41 -34.35 -5.76 -0.84
C TYR A 41 -34.31 -5.73 0.69
N THR A 42 -35.40 -5.28 1.33
CA THR A 42 -35.51 -5.25 2.79
C THR A 42 -35.49 -6.66 3.37
N LYS A 43 -36.28 -7.57 2.79
CA LYS A 43 -36.30 -8.97 3.21
C LYS A 43 -34.96 -9.65 3.02
N LYS A 44 -34.28 -9.43 1.88
CA LYS A 44 -32.92 -9.92 1.67
C LYS A 44 -31.94 -9.38 2.71
N PHE A 45 -32.08 -8.12 3.11
CA PHE A 45 -31.22 -7.53 4.14
C PHE A 45 -31.46 -8.19 5.50
N GLU A 46 -32.71 -8.44 5.89
CA GLU A 46 -33.05 -9.18 7.12
C GLU A 46 -32.40 -10.57 7.14
N ILE A 47 -32.60 -11.36 6.07
CA ILE A 47 -32.02 -12.70 5.92
C ILE A 47 -30.50 -12.66 6.02
N PHE A 48 -29.87 -11.73 5.27
CA PHE A 48 -28.44 -11.52 5.28
C PHE A 48 -27.91 -11.21 6.69
N THR A 49 -28.58 -10.33 7.44
CA THR A 49 -28.15 -9.94 8.80
C THR A 49 -28.37 -11.04 9.83
N ALA A 50 -29.48 -11.79 9.75
CA ALA A 50 -29.74 -12.93 10.63
C ALA A 50 -28.68 -14.03 10.43
N PHE A 51 -28.36 -14.33 9.17
CA PHE A 51 -27.31 -15.27 8.79
C PHE A 51 -25.94 -14.84 9.34
N LEU A 52 -25.58 -13.56 9.20
CA LEU A 52 -24.32 -13.03 9.74
C LEU A 52 -24.27 -13.01 11.27
N ALA A 53 -25.39 -12.72 11.94
CA ALA A 53 -25.48 -12.77 13.39
C ALA A 53 -25.18 -14.19 13.90
N LEU A 54 -25.81 -15.20 13.30
CA LEU A 54 -25.55 -16.61 13.60
C LEU A 54 -24.09 -16.97 13.30
N HIS A 55 -23.54 -16.56 12.16
CA HIS A 55 -22.12 -16.79 11.84
C HIS A 55 -21.19 -16.21 12.91
N SER A 56 -21.42 -14.97 13.33
CA SER A 56 -20.50 -14.29 14.24
C SER A 56 -20.43 -14.93 15.63
N PHE A 57 -21.50 -15.60 16.04
CA PHE A 57 -21.57 -16.32 17.29
C PHE A 57 -21.15 -17.79 17.13
N SER A 58 -21.77 -18.49 16.18
CA SER A 58 -21.54 -19.89 15.90
C SER A 58 -21.31 -20.17 14.40
N PRO A 59 -20.07 -20.02 13.93
CA PRO A 59 -19.71 -20.33 12.56
C PRO A 59 -19.95 -21.81 12.16
N LEU A 60 -19.94 -22.73 13.15
CA LEU A 60 -20.11 -24.17 12.91
C LEU A 60 -21.58 -24.55 12.73
N VAL A 61 -22.47 -24.00 13.54
CA VAL A 61 -23.91 -24.26 13.48
C VAL A 61 -24.50 -23.72 12.19
N LEU A 62 -24.02 -22.58 11.71
CA LEU A 62 -24.42 -22.00 10.44
C LEU A 62 -24.32 -22.97 9.25
N ARG A 63 -23.39 -23.94 9.27
CA ARG A 63 -23.26 -24.91 8.18
C ARG A 63 -24.41 -25.88 8.06
N LYS A 64 -25.19 -26.04 9.13
CA LYS A 64 -26.39 -26.87 9.15
C LYS A 64 -27.61 -26.11 8.63
N VAL A 65 -27.45 -24.82 8.31
CA VAL A 65 -28.51 -24.00 7.72
C VAL A 65 -28.47 -24.18 6.21
N ASP A 66 -29.35 -25.04 5.71
CA ASP A 66 -29.54 -25.22 4.27
C ASP A 66 -30.31 -24.04 3.66
N ASP A 67 -31.25 -23.47 4.43
CA ASP A 67 -32.09 -22.35 4.01
C ASP A 67 -31.93 -21.16 4.98
N PRO A 68 -31.27 -20.06 4.59
CA PRO A 68 -31.12 -18.90 5.46
C PRO A 68 -32.46 -18.16 5.71
N VAL A 69 -33.50 -18.40 4.90
CA VAL A 69 -34.82 -17.77 5.09
C VAL A 69 -35.45 -18.21 6.42
N SER A 70 -35.24 -19.47 6.84
CA SER A 70 -35.80 -20.02 8.09
C SER A 70 -35.31 -19.29 9.33
N LEU A 71 -34.11 -18.68 9.26
CA LEU A 71 -33.56 -17.91 10.37
C LEU A 71 -34.42 -16.67 10.67
N THR A 72 -35.09 -16.10 9.68
CA THR A 72 -35.92 -14.90 9.84
C THR A 72 -37.34 -15.23 10.24
N ILE A 73 -37.98 -14.29 10.91
CA ILE A 73 -39.41 -14.32 11.19
C ILE A 73 -40.12 -13.70 9.98
N GLY A 74 -41.07 -14.42 9.40
CA GLY A 74 -41.88 -13.95 8.26
C GLY A 74 -43.16 -13.25 8.72
N GLY A 75 -43.69 -12.31 7.91
CA GLY A 75 -45.01 -11.70 8.16
C GLY A 75 -44.99 -10.45 9.08
N GLY A 76 -46.16 -9.83 9.25
CA GLY A 76 -46.32 -8.65 10.12
C GLY A 76 -46.41 -9.01 11.61
N ASP A 77 -46.34 -8.00 12.48
CA ASP A 77 -46.49 -8.12 13.95
C ASP A 77 -45.33 -8.85 14.67
N ASP A 78 -44.12 -8.70 14.15
CA ASP A 78 -42.84 -9.25 14.66
C ASP A 78 -42.34 -8.69 16.01
N MET A 79 -43.09 -7.76 16.64
CA MET A 79 -42.71 -7.06 17.87
C MET A 79 -41.34 -6.36 17.81
N GLY A 80 -40.85 -6.03 16.62
CA GLY A 80 -39.53 -5.44 16.41
C GLY A 80 -38.37 -6.45 16.42
N LEU A 81 -38.65 -7.74 16.27
CA LEU A 81 -37.67 -8.82 16.18
C LEU A 81 -37.75 -9.47 14.79
N ASP A 82 -36.82 -9.13 13.89
CA ASP A 82 -36.80 -9.68 12.53
C ASP A 82 -36.28 -11.14 12.51
N SER A 83 -35.58 -11.56 13.57
CA SER A 83 -35.13 -12.95 13.78
C SER A 83 -34.95 -13.25 15.27
N VAL A 84 -35.32 -14.47 15.67
CA VAL A 84 -35.01 -15.07 16.98
C VAL A 84 -34.45 -16.47 16.74
N ILE A 85 -33.15 -16.66 16.91
CA ILE A 85 -32.48 -17.95 16.68
C ILE A 85 -32.13 -18.54 18.04
N ILE A 86 -32.54 -19.79 18.27
CA ILE A 86 -32.24 -20.54 19.50
C ILE A 86 -31.27 -21.66 19.16
N VAL A 87 -30.11 -21.68 19.81
CA VAL A 87 -29.07 -22.69 19.59
C VAL A 87 -28.79 -23.44 20.90
N ILE A 88 -28.87 -24.77 20.86
CA ILE A 88 -28.58 -25.65 22.00
C ILE A 88 -27.20 -26.28 21.82
N ASN A 89 -26.35 -26.19 22.86
CA ASN A 89 -25.00 -26.74 22.94
C ASN A 89 -24.08 -26.34 21.78
N ASN A 90 -24.32 -25.15 21.20
CA ASN A 90 -23.60 -24.68 20.03
C ASN A 90 -23.60 -25.70 18.87
N GLU A 91 -24.68 -26.47 18.74
CA GLU A 91 -24.77 -27.60 17.80
C GLU A 91 -26.12 -27.69 17.08
N TYR A 92 -27.24 -27.44 17.76
CA TYR A 92 -28.59 -27.62 17.24
C TYR A 92 -29.33 -26.28 17.17
N ILE A 93 -29.90 -25.96 16.01
CA ILE A 93 -30.87 -24.86 15.87
C ILE A 93 -32.26 -25.44 16.08
N VAL A 94 -33.08 -24.76 16.88
CA VAL A 94 -34.45 -25.15 17.16
C VAL A 94 -35.39 -23.98 16.91
N ASP A 95 -36.45 -24.23 16.14
CA ASP A 95 -37.43 -23.23 15.73
C ASP A 95 -38.80 -23.44 16.39
N ASN A 96 -39.09 -24.65 16.86
CA ASN A 96 -40.36 -24.99 17.51
C ASN A 96 -40.18 -25.99 18.68
N SER A 97 -41.25 -26.23 19.43
CA SER A 97 -41.24 -27.10 20.62
C SER A 97 -41.01 -28.57 20.32
N GLU A 98 -41.41 -29.08 19.15
CA GLU A 98 -41.19 -30.47 18.74
C GLU A 98 -39.70 -30.74 18.53
N GLN A 99 -39.00 -29.87 17.80
CA GLN A 99 -37.55 -29.96 17.59
C GLN A 99 -36.77 -29.86 18.91
N VAL A 100 -37.21 -29.00 19.85
CA VAL A 100 -36.63 -28.96 21.19
C VAL A 100 -36.75 -30.33 21.85
N GLN A 101 -37.94 -30.94 21.83
CA GLN A 101 -38.13 -32.25 22.46
C GLN A 101 -37.25 -33.34 21.83
N GLU A 102 -37.14 -33.39 20.50
CA GLU A 102 -36.25 -34.33 19.81
C GLU A 102 -34.78 -34.17 20.23
N VAL A 103 -34.31 -32.93 20.32
CA VAL A 103 -32.94 -32.62 20.78
C VAL A 103 -32.75 -33.03 22.23
N LEU A 104 -33.73 -32.75 23.09
CA LEU A 104 -33.69 -33.11 24.50
C LEU A 104 -33.66 -34.63 24.70
N ASP A 105 -34.52 -35.38 24.01
CA ASP A 105 -34.58 -36.84 24.09
C ASP A 105 -33.21 -37.45 23.71
N GLY A 106 -32.60 -36.99 22.61
CA GLY A 106 -31.28 -37.45 22.19
C GLY A 106 -30.13 -37.06 23.13
N ILE A 107 -30.23 -35.93 23.84
CA ILE A 107 -29.23 -35.48 24.81
C ILE A 107 -29.35 -36.27 26.13
N PHE A 108 -30.57 -36.48 26.62
CA PHE A 108 -30.83 -37.16 27.90
C PHE A 108 -30.64 -38.67 27.83
N ASP A 109 -30.87 -39.30 26.67
CA ASP A 109 -30.54 -40.71 26.44
C ASP A 109 -29.02 -41.00 26.56
N ASN A 110 -28.18 -39.96 26.47
CA ASN A 110 -26.73 -40.04 26.60
C ASN A 110 -26.19 -39.53 27.96
N GLU A 111 -27.05 -39.33 28.97
CA GLU A 111 -26.71 -38.77 30.29
C GLU A 111 -25.96 -37.41 30.24
N ARG A 112 -26.20 -36.59 29.21
CA ARG A 112 -25.57 -35.26 29.09
C ARG A 112 -26.50 -34.15 29.58
N SER A 113 -25.93 -33.16 30.29
CA SER A 113 -26.59 -31.89 30.58
C SER A 113 -26.51 -30.93 29.40
N ILE A 114 -27.36 -29.89 29.39
CA ILE A 114 -27.28 -28.80 28.41
C ILE A 114 -26.25 -27.80 28.92
N ASN A 115 -25.12 -27.68 28.24
CA ASN A 115 -24.02 -26.80 28.63
C ASN A 115 -24.35 -25.34 28.33
N SER A 116 -25.02 -25.06 27.21
CA SER A 116 -25.51 -23.71 26.92
C SER A 116 -26.75 -23.70 26.03
N VAL A 117 -27.61 -22.72 26.27
CA VAL A 117 -28.63 -22.28 25.32
C VAL A 117 -28.34 -20.85 24.92
N ASP A 118 -28.21 -20.61 23.62
CA ASP A 118 -27.82 -19.32 23.07
C ASP A 118 -29.01 -18.72 22.30
N PHE A 119 -29.48 -17.56 22.74
CA PHE A 119 -30.54 -16.80 22.08
C PHE A 119 -29.94 -15.64 21.28
N ILE A 120 -30.19 -15.61 19.97
CA ILE A 120 -29.73 -14.57 19.07
C ILE A 120 -30.94 -13.82 18.53
N PHE A 121 -31.08 -12.56 18.93
CA PHE A 121 -32.12 -11.66 18.47
C PHE A 121 -31.53 -10.70 17.45
N THR A 122 -32.21 -10.50 16.32
CA THR A 122 -31.77 -9.50 15.34
C THR A 122 -32.88 -8.56 14.95
N GLN A 123 -32.52 -7.29 14.78
CA GLN A 123 -33.34 -6.31 14.07
C GLN A 123 -32.50 -5.62 13.00
N ALA A 124 -32.99 -5.64 11.77
CA ALA A 124 -32.35 -5.10 10.58
C ALA A 124 -33.11 -3.86 10.08
N LYS A 125 -32.37 -2.80 9.76
CA LYS A 125 -32.91 -1.62 9.08
C LYS A 125 -32.05 -1.21 7.89
N THR A 126 -32.68 -0.99 6.74
CA THR A 126 -32.00 -0.52 5.53
C THR A 126 -31.65 0.97 5.58
N SER A 127 -31.96 1.67 6.68
CA SER A 127 -31.70 3.10 6.83
C SER A 127 -30.21 3.43 6.99
N GLU A 128 -29.80 4.57 6.43
CA GLU A 128 -28.41 5.07 6.51
C GLU A 128 -28.05 5.67 7.89
N SER A 129 -28.88 5.43 8.90
CA SER A 129 -28.63 5.85 10.28
C SER A 129 -29.37 4.97 11.26
N PHE A 130 -28.81 4.80 12.46
CA PHE A 130 -29.48 4.11 13.55
C PHE A 130 -30.80 4.79 13.93
N GLU A 131 -31.85 3.99 14.05
CA GLU A 131 -33.17 4.43 14.48
C GLU A 131 -33.37 4.03 15.94
N VAL A 132 -33.21 4.99 16.86
CA VAL A 132 -33.39 4.83 18.30
C VAL A 132 -34.76 4.22 18.63
N SER A 133 -35.80 4.60 17.89
CA SER A 133 -37.15 4.02 18.02
C SER A 133 -37.20 2.53 17.63
N GLY A 134 -36.40 2.10 16.66
CA GLY A 134 -36.24 0.68 16.31
C GLY A 134 -35.63 -0.08 17.49
N ILE A 135 -34.51 0.41 18.01
CA ILE A 135 -33.81 -0.22 19.15
C ILE A 135 -34.74 -0.39 20.36
N HIS A 136 -35.51 0.64 20.73
CA HIS A 136 -36.49 0.51 21.81
C HIS A 136 -37.58 -0.53 21.53
N LYS A 137 -38.05 -0.64 20.28
CA LYS A 137 -39.00 -1.70 19.89
C LYS A 137 -38.37 -3.08 20.05
N MET A 138 -37.14 -3.29 19.57
CA MET A 138 -36.41 -4.55 19.75
C MET A 138 -36.25 -4.91 21.22
N ILE A 139 -35.83 -3.95 22.07
CA ILE A 139 -35.67 -4.18 23.52
C ILE A 139 -37.02 -4.53 24.16
N SER A 140 -38.10 -3.87 23.76
CA SER A 140 -39.45 -4.18 24.24
C SER A 140 -39.91 -5.58 23.82
N GLY A 141 -39.74 -5.94 22.54
CA GLY A 141 -40.08 -7.27 22.02
C GLY A 141 -39.25 -8.36 22.68
N PHE A 142 -37.95 -8.13 22.82
CA PHE A 142 -37.03 -9.01 23.56
C PHE A 142 -37.47 -9.22 25.02
N ARG A 143 -37.81 -8.15 25.74
CA ARG A 143 -38.27 -8.24 27.13
C ARG A 143 -39.54 -9.07 27.23
N GLN A 144 -40.49 -8.89 26.31
CA GLN A 144 -41.70 -9.68 26.26
C GLN A 144 -41.44 -11.16 25.90
N PHE A 145 -40.51 -11.43 24.99
CA PHE A 145 -40.14 -12.80 24.64
C PHE A 145 -39.48 -13.54 25.81
N MET A 146 -38.61 -12.87 26.58
CA MET A 146 -37.89 -13.50 27.68
C MET A 146 -38.70 -13.60 28.97
N LEU A 147 -39.49 -12.58 29.31
CA LEU A 147 -40.19 -12.45 30.59
C LEU A 147 -41.71 -12.58 30.50
N GLY A 148 -42.28 -12.65 29.30
CA GLY A 148 -43.72 -12.73 29.14
C GLY A 148 -44.26 -14.12 29.48
N ASP A 149 -45.39 -14.17 30.19
CA ASP A 149 -46.15 -15.41 30.36
C ASP A 149 -46.86 -15.81 29.05
N GLU A 150 -47.28 -14.83 28.25
CA GLU A 150 -47.88 -15.03 26.92
C GLU A 150 -47.31 -14.01 25.94
N LEU A 151 -47.19 -14.42 24.67
CA LEU A 151 -46.77 -13.56 23.59
C LEU A 151 -48.02 -13.02 22.86
N TYR A 152 -48.19 -11.71 22.80
CA TYR A 152 -49.35 -11.06 22.17
C TYR A 152 -49.12 -10.73 20.70
N SER A 153 -48.42 -11.60 19.97
CA SER A 153 -48.16 -11.46 18.53
C SER A 153 -49.02 -12.44 17.75
N ARG A 154 -49.51 -12.01 16.57
CA ARG A 154 -50.20 -12.89 15.60
C ARG A 154 -49.23 -13.62 14.67
N ASN A 155 -47.93 -13.43 14.85
CA ASN A 155 -46.90 -14.03 14.03
C ASN A 155 -46.64 -15.48 14.46
N GLU A 156 -46.96 -16.44 13.60
CA GLU A 156 -46.85 -17.88 13.88
C GLU A 156 -45.39 -18.29 14.15
N ASP A 157 -44.43 -17.84 13.34
CA ASP A 157 -43.01 -18.17 13.52
C ASP A 157 -42.47 -17.68 14.88
N LEU A 158 -42.87 -16.47 15.30
CA LEU A 158 -42.45 -15.93 16.60
C LEU A 158 -43.13 -16.67 17.76
N GLN A 159 -44.38 -17.10 17.59
CA GLN A 159 -45.08 -17.95 18.57
C GLN A 159 -44.38 -19.30 18.72
N ASP A 160 -44.00 -19.95 17.62
CA ASP A 160 -43.30 -21.24 17.65
C ASP A 160 -41.96 -21.15 18.40
N ARG A 161 -41.17 -20.10 18.12
CA ARG A 161 -39.91 -19.83 18.83
C ARG A 161 -40.14 -19.54 20.32
N PHE A 162 -41.24 -18.87 20.65
CA PHE A 162 -41.63 -18.61 22.04
C PHE A 162 -42.05 -19.90 22.76
N GLN A 163 -42.76 -20.82 22.09
CA GLN A 163 -43.07 -22.14 22.64
C GLN A 163 -41.81 -23.00 22.82
N ALA A 164 -40.87 -22.94 21.88
CA ALA A 164 -39.56 -23.58 22.02
C ALA A 164 -38.82 -23.08 23.28
N LYS A 165 -38.80 -21.76 23.50
CA LYS A 165 -38.26 -21.15 24.73
C LYS A 165 -38.98 -21.63 25.99
N LYS A 166 -40.32 -21.70 26.00
CA LYS A 166 -41.08 -22.23 27.15
C LYS A 166 -40.77 -23.70 27.45
N CYS A 167 -40.55 -24.51 26.43
CA CYS A 167 -40.11 -25.89 26.59
C CYS A 167 -38.77 -25.97 27.34
N LEU A 168 -37.84 -25.07 27.00
CA LEU A 168 -36.54 -24.94 27.66
C LEU A 168 -36.66 -24.39 29.09
N ASP A 169 -37.55 -23.41 29.34
CA ASP A 169 -37.83 -22.90 30.69
C ASP A 169 -38.23 -24.04 31.66
N ASN A 170 -39.06 -24.98 31.20
CA ASN A 170 -39.50 -26.14 31.99
C ASN A 170 -38.35 -27.12 32.33
N LYS A 171 -37.19 -26.98 31.70
CA LYS A 171 -36.00 -27.84 31.86
C LYS A 171 -34.78 -27.07 32.34
N ILE A 172 -34.98 -25.88 32.91
CA ILE A 172 -33.91 -24.97 33.32
C ILE A 172 -32.89 -25.60 34.29
N GLU A 173 -33.32 -26.52 35.14
CA GLU A 173 -32.44 -27.26 36.07
C GLU A 173 -31.35 -28.06 35.37
N ASN A 174 -31.57 -28.43 34.09
CA ASN A 174 -30.63 -29.16 33.26
C ASN A 174 -29.79 -28.27 32.35
N ILE A 175 -29.99 -26.94 32.40
CA ILE A 175 -29.28 -25.94 31.60
C ILE A 175 -28.24 -25.25 32.48
N GLU A 176 -26.96 -25.47 32.17
CA GLU A 176 -25.84 -24.88 32.93
C GLU A 176 -25.82 -23.36 32.81
N LYS A 177 -26.05 -22.82 31.61
CA LYS A 177 -26.15 -21.38 31.36
C LYS A 177 -26.92 -21.02 30.10
N ILE A 178 -27.43 -19.79 30.07
CA ILE A 178 -27.94 -19.16 28.86
C ILE A 178 -27.07 -17.97 28.44
N ASN A 179 -26.94 -17.76 27.13
CA ASN A 179 -26.35 -16.53 26.59
C ASN A 179 -27.35 -15.83 25.67
N VAL A 180 -27.27 -14.50 25.64
CA VAL A 180 -28.18 -13.66 24.85
C VAL A 180 -27.37 -12.64 24.05
N TYR A 181 -27.61 -12.61 22.75
CA TYR A 181 -26.99 -11.67 21.83
C TYR A 181 -28.06 -10.90 21.08
N MET A 182 -28.02 -9.58 21.18
CA MET A 182 -28.99 -8.68 20.55
C MET A 182 -28.28 -7.86 19.47
N TYR A 183 -28.48 -8.21 18.21
CA TYR A 183 -27.92 -7.49 17.07
C TYR A 183 -28.92 -6.47 16.53
N TYR A 184 -28.53 -5.20 16.55
CA TYR A 184 -29.23 -4.16 15.80
C TYR A 184 -28.38 -3.77 14.60
N MET A 185 -28.76 -4.21 13.41
CA MET A 185 -27.97 -4.01 12.19
C MET A 185 -28.61 -2.98 11.27
N SER A 186 -27.81 -2.05 10.77
CA SER A 186 -28.27 -1.05 9.81
C SER A 186 -27.22 -0.66 8.78
N GLN A 187 -27.62 0.17 7.82
CA GLN A 187 -26.72 0.74 6.82
C GLN A 187 -26.09 2.06 7.30
N ALA A 188 -26.09 2.31 8.61
CA ALA A 188 -25.53 3.50 9.21
C ALA A 188 -24.03 3.65 8.92
N LYS A 189 -23.63 4.83 8.46
CA LYS A 189 -22.21 5.19 8.19
C LYS A 189 -21.47 5.61 9.45
N SER A 190 -22.21 6.05 10.47
CA SER A 190 -21.69 6.53 11.75
C SER A 190 -22.15 5.61 12.88
N ASN A 191 -21.29 5.39 13.87
CA ASN A 191 -21.64 4.67 15.09
C ASN A 191 -22.71 5.40 15.90
N ILE A 192 -23.45 4.66 16.73
CA ILE A 192 -24.35 5.24 17.74
C ILE A 192 -23.53 6.06 18.74
N ASP A 193 -24.12 7.12 19.29
CA ASP A 193 -23.53 7.87 20.39
C ASP A 193 -23.25 6.96 21.60
N SER A 194 -22.02 7.04 22.13
CA SER A 194 -21.59 6.18 23.25
C SER A 194 -22.45 6.31 24.51
N GLY A 195 -23.08 7.48 24.74
CA GLY A 195 -24.01 7.69 25.83
C GLY A 195 -25.36 7.01 25.63
N GLU A 196 -25.84 6.90 24.38
CA GLU A 196 -27.04 6.13 24.04
C GLU A 196 -26.80 4.63 24.15
N ILE A 197 -25.65 4.13 23.65
CA ILE A 197 -25.27 2.72 23.79
C ILE A 197 -25.31 2.30 25.27
N LYS A 198 -24.68 3.09 26.16
CA LYS A 198 -24.68 2.81 27.60
C LYS A 198 -26.08 2.75 28.22
N LYS A 199 -27.03 3.55 27.72
CA LYS A 199 -28.43 3.50 28.18
C LYS A 199 -29.07 2.18 27.78
N PHE A 200 -28.95 1.79 26.52
CA PHE A 200 -29.48 0.52 26.03
C PHE A 200 -28.85 -0.68 26.73
N GLU A 201 -27.53 -0.67 26.92
CA GLU A 201 -26.82 -1.70 27.69
C GLU A 201 -27.35 -1.78 29.13
N SER A 202 -27.60 -0.63 29.77
CA SER A 202 -28.17 -0.61 31.13
C SER A 202 -29.59 -1.16 31.20
N GLU A 203 -30.41 -0.92 30.17
CA GLU A 203 -31.78 -1.45 30.07
C GLU A 203 -31.77 -2.97 29.86
N ILE A 204 -30.87 -3.45 29.00
CA ILE A 204 -30.67 -4.87 28.75
C ILE A 204 -30.12 -5.59 29.99
N LEU A 205 -29.21 -4.95 30.74
CA LEU A 205 -28.69 -5.50 31.99
C LEU A 205 -29.76 -5.59 33.09
N ARG A 206 -30.73 -4.68 33.11
CA ARG A 206 -31.90 -4.79 33.99
C ARG A 206 -32.75 -6.00 33.61
N THR A 207 -33.07 -6.15 32.33
CA THR A 207 -33.82 -7.32 31.85
C THR A 207 -33.07 -8.62 32.13
N ARG A 208 -31.72 -8.65 32.04
CA ARG A 208 -30.91 -9.79 32.48
C ARG A 208 -31.14 -10.14 33.95
N ASN A 209 -31.15 -9.15 34.84
CA ASN A 209 -31.38 -9.37 36.27
C ASN A 209 -32.80 -9.88 36.53
N ASP A 210 -33.80 -9.37 35.80
CA ASP A 210 -35.18 -9.85 35.86
C ASP A 210 -35.25 -11.33 35.39
N VAL A 211 -34.57 -11.70 34.30
CA VAL A 211 -34.51 -13.10 33.79
C VAL A 211 -33.86 -14.05 34.82
N ILE A 212 -32.81 -13.58 35.51
CA ILE A 212 -32.16 -14.36 36.59
C ILE A 212 -33.11 -14.50 37.79
N GLY A 213 -33.75 -13.41 38.20
CA GLY A 213 -34.58 -13.35 39.41
C GLY A 213 -35.91 -14.08 39.28
N ASP A 214 -36.60 -13.92 38.17
CA ASP A 214 -37.97 -14.41 37.98
C ASP A 214 -38.00 -15.88 37.51
N TYR A 215 -37.00 -16.31 36.73
CA TYR A 215 -36.96 -17.65 36.13
C TYR A 215 -35.83 -18.53 36.67
N GLY A 216 -34.84 -17.98 37.38
CA GLY A 216 -33.73 -18.78 37.95
C GLY A 216 -32.60 -19.12 36.97
N TYR A 217 -32.52 -18.43 35.84
CA TYR A 217 -31.47 -18.67 34.84
C TYR A 217 -30.07 -18.34 35.36
N THR A 218 -29.12 -19.24 35.10
CA THR A 218 -27.69 -18.90 35.13
C THR A 218 -27.34 -18.21 33.81
N CYS A 219 -27.04 -16.90 33.85
CA CYS A 219 -26.71 -16.15 32.64
C CYS A 219 -25.19 -16.04 32.45
N GLY A 220 -24.70 -16.54 31.31
CA GLY A 220 -23.36 -16.28 30.81
C GLY A 220 -23.27 -14.88 30.19
N GLU A 221 -23.03 -14.83 28.88
CA GLU A 221 -22.91 -13.57 28.13
C GLU A 221 -24.27 -12.95 27.80
N PHE A 222 -24.36 -11.63 27.93
CA PHE A 222 -25.56 -10.85 27.61
C PHE A 222 -25.11 -9.56 26.93
N ARG A 223 -25.22 -9.47 25.61
CA ARG A 223 -24.59 -8.40 24.82
C ARG A 223 -25.57 -7.73 23.87
N PHE A 224 -25.49 -6.40 23.84
CA PHE A 224 -26.09 -5.57 22.80
C PHE A 224 -25.04 -5.20 21.77
N ILE A 225 -25.31 -5.43 20.49
CA ILE A 225 -24.34 -5.31 19.41
C ILE A 225 -24.95 -4.46 18.29
N PRO A 226 -24.76 -3.14 18.32
CA PRO A 226 -25.19 -2.26 17.24
C PRO A 226 -24.17 -2.28 16.10
N CYS A 227 -24.60 -2.73 14.91
CA CYS A 227 -23.77 -2.79 13.71
C CYS A 227 -24.24 -1.78 12.67
N GLY A 228 -23.35 -0.86 12.27
CA GLY A 228 -23.52 -0.04 11.07
C GLY A 228 -23.05 -0.77 9.82
N ALA A 229 -23.01 -0.08 8.69
CA ALA A 229 -22.60 -0.66 7.41
C ALA A 229 -21.18 -1.27 7.46
N ILE A 230 -20.24 -0.63 8.17
CA ILE A 230 -18.87 -1.14 8.34
C ILE A 230 -18.87 -2.45 9.12
N GLY A 231 -19.59 -2.50 10.26
CA GLY A 231 -19.68 -3.71 11.09
C GLY A 231 -20.29 -4.88 10.31
N VAL A 232 -21.37 -4.63 9.53
CA VAL A 232 -21.98 -5.65 8.68
C VAL A 232 -21.01 -6.13 7.59
N ILE A 233 -20.26 -5.22 6.95
CA ILE A 233 -19.22 -5.56 5.96
C ILE A 233 -18.13 -6.42 6.58
N GLU A 234 -17.65 -6.08 7.79
CA GLU A 234 -16.66 -6.87 8.51
C GLU A 234 -17.17 -8.26 8.87
N MET A 235 -18.43 -8.37 9.33
CA MET A 235 -19.07 -9.66 9.59
C MET A 235 -19.14 -10.52 8.33
N TYR A 236 -19.49 -9.94 7.18
CA TYR A 236 -19.50 -10.68 5.91
C TYR A 236 -18.10 -11.03 5.41
N LYS A 237 -17.10 -10.15 5.56
CA LYS A 237 -15.70 -10.47 5.25
C LYS A 237 -15.23 -11.66 6.08
N LYS A 238 -15.50 -11.65 7.39
CA LYS A 238 -15.21 -12.78 8.28
C LYS A 238 -15.94 -14.04 7.85
N TYR A 239 -17.21 -13.97 7.48
CA TYR A 239 -17.94 -15.09 6.91
C TYR A 239 -17.26 -15.64 5.64
N SER A 240 -16.97 -14.76 4.68
CA SER A 240 -16.32 -15.14 3.42
C SER A 240 -14.91 -15.72 3.64
N GLN A 241 -14.16 -15.20 4.62
CA GLN A 241 -12.87 -15.74 5.06
C GLN A 241 -13.01 -17.07 5.80
N PHE A 242 -14.03 -17.23 6.65
CA PHE A 242 -14.31 -18.47 7.37
C PHE A 242 -14.69 -19.63 6.43
N GLN A 243 -15.23 -19.31 5.25
CA GLN A 243 -15.40 -20.29 4.18
C GLN A 243 -14.07 -20.81 3.59
N GLN A 244 -12.94 -20.14 3.84
CA GLN A 244 -11.62 -20.70 3.51
C GLN A 244 -11.28 -21.83 4.47
N LYS A 245 -11.61 -23.04 4.04
CA LYS A 245 -11.30 -24.28 4.74
C LYS A 245 -10.26 -25.04 3.94
N ALA A 246 -9.24 -25.54 4.62
CA ALA A 246 -8.35 -26.53 4.03
C ALA A 246 -8.48 -27.84 4.81
N ARG A 247 -8.63 -28.94 4.07
CA ARG A 247 -8.57 -30.30 4.60
C ARG A 247 -7.39 -31.02 3.97
N PHE A 248 -6.50 -31.53 4.81
CA PHE A 248 -5.30 -32.20 4.35
C PHE A 248 -4.89 -33.29 5.33
N SER A 249 -4.22 -34.29 4.79
CA SER A 249 -3.61 -35.36 5.57
C SER A 249 -2.14 -35.03 5.84
N VAL A 250 -1.63 -35.48 6.97
CA VAL A 250 -0.22 -35.37 7.34
C VAL A 250 0.35 -36.74 7.65
N ASN A 251 1.67 -36.87 7.54
CA ASN A 251 2.35 -38.15 7.79
C ASN A 251 2.53 -38.43 9.28
N ASP A 252 2.86 -37.39 10.06
CA ASP A 252 3.03 -37.45 11.51
C ASP A 252 2.86 -36.04 12.10
N ALA A 253 2.37 -35.92 13.33
CA ALA A 253 2.11 -34.64 13.98
C ALA A 253 2.53 -34.65 15.45
N LEU A 254 3.45 -33.75 15.78
CA LEU A 254 3.91 -33.50 17.14
C LEU A 254 3.16 -32.30 17.74
N PRO A 255 2.28 -32.48 18.74
CA PRO A 255 1.69 -31.37 19.48
C PRO A 255 2.76 -30.59 20.22
N LEU A 256 2.70 -29.27 20.16
CA LEU A 256 3.62 -28.38 20.88
C LEU A 256 3.10 -28.08 22.29
N PRO A 257 3.98 -27.62 23.22
CA PRO A 257 3.56 -27.21 24.56
C PRO A 257 2.46 -26.15 24.54
N ALA A 258 1.52 -26.23 25.48
CA ALA A 258 0.47 -25.24 25.63
C ALA A 258 1.06 -23.87 26.00
N VAL A 259 0.61 -22.83 25.31
CA VAL A 259 1.01 -21.43 25.53
C VAL A 259 -0.24 -20.58 25.61
N GLU A 260 -0.28 -19.62 26.53
CA GLU A 260 -1.41 -18.70 26.68
C GLU A 260 -1.74 -17.98 25.37
N GLY A 261 -3.02 -17.99 24.98
CA GLY A 261 -3.49 -17.41 23.73
C GLY A 261 -3.34 -18.30 22.48
N ILE A 262 -2.70 -19.47 22.59
CA ILE A 262 -2.62 -20.49 21.52
C ILE A 262 -3.42 -21.71 21.95
N ALA A 263 -4.55 -21.98 21.28
CA ALA A 263 -5.43 -23.08 21.67
C ALA A 263 -4.85 -24.45 21.29
N LYS A 264 -4.28 -24.58 20.09
CA LYS A 264 -3.65 -25.81 19.58
C LYS A 264 -2.46 -25.45 18.69
N SER A 265 -1.40 -26.25 18.73
CA SER A 265 -0.31 -26.09 17.76
C SER A 265 0.46 -27.39 17.54
N TYR A 266 0.96 -27.56 16.32
CA TYR A 266 1.57 -28.80 15.84
C TYR A 266 2.80 -28.50 14.97
N MET A 267 3.83 -29.33 15.08
CA MET A 267 4.86 -29.47 14.06
C MET A 267 4.62 -30.79 13.31
N THR A 268 4.58 -30.72 11.99
CA THR A 268 4.16 -31.82 11.12
C THR A 268 4.84 -31.73 9.76
N TYR A 269 4.60 -32.71 8.91
CA TYR A 269 4.95 -32.68 7.51
C TYR A 269 3.93 -33.44 6.68
N THR A 270 3.77 -33.00 5.44
CA THR A 270 2.77 -33.53 4.51
C THR A 270 3.37 -33.66 3.11
N SER A 271 2.82 -34.53 2.28
CA SER A 271 3.21 -34.63 0.88
C SER A 271 2.73 -33.42 0.08
N LEU A 272 3.35 -33.11 -1.05
CA LEU A 272 2.99 -31.93 -1.83
C LEU A 272 1.53 -32.00 -2.33
N ASP A 273 1.01 -33.15 -2.72
CA ASP A 273 -0.40 -33.28 -3.13
C ASP A 273 -1.39 -32.87 -2.03
N GLU A 274 -1.08 -33.20 -0.77
CA GLU A 274 -1.88 -32.77 0.38
C GLU A 274 -1.62 -31.29 0.73
N PHE A 275 -0.38 -30.81 0.59
CA PHE A 275 -0.06 -29.39 0.76
C PHE A 275 -0.79 -28.50 -0.26
N LEU A 276 -1.03 -29.00 -1.49
CA LEU A 276 -1.81 -28.27 -2.50
C LEU A 276 -3.24 -27.98 -2.02
N ASN A 277 -3.84 -28.83 -1.18
CA ASN A 277 -5.16 -28.57 -0.58
C ASN A 277 -5.17 -27.38 0.38
N ILE A 278 -3.99 -26.96 0.88
CA ILE A 278 -3.86 -25.76 1.72
C ILE A 278 -3.82 -24.51 0.84
N ILE A 279 -2.98 -24.50 -0.19
CA ILE A 279 -2.66 -23.29 -0.97
C ILE A 279 -3.64 -23.01 -2.12
N PHE A 280 -4.63 -23.87 -2.32
CA PHE A 280 -5.69 -23.70 -3.30
C PHE A 280 -7.04 -23.50 -2.62
N THR A 281 -7.94 -22.74 -3.25
CA THR A 281 -9.28 -22.49 -2.73
C THR A 281 -10.23 -23.63 -3.10
N SER A 282 -10.54 -24.54 -2.17
CA SER A 282 -11.63 -25.50 -2.30
C SER A 282 -11.96 -26.17 -0.96
N GLU A 283 -13.24 -26.27 -0.62
CA GLU A 283 -13.70 -27.02 0.57
C GLU A 283 -13.53 -28.55 0.43
N LYS A 284 -13.41 -29.05 -0.80
CA LYS A 284 -13.17 -30.45 -1.13
C LYS A 284 -11.70 -30.65 -1.47
N LYS A 285 -11.13 -31.82 -1.11
CA LYS A 285 -9.78 -32.22 -1.59
C LYS A 285 -9.74 -32.03 -3.09
N ILE A 286 -8.80 -31.23 -3.57
CA ILE A 286 -8.78 -30.79 -4.95
C ILE A 286 -8.44 -31.98 -5.82
N ASN A 287 -9.18 -32.16 -6.91
CA ASN A 287 -8.72 -33.08 -7.93
C ASN A 287 -7.51 -32.41 -8.60
N VAL A 288 -6.33 -32.99 -8.39
CA VAL A 288 -5.03 -32.52 -8.86
C VAL A 288 -4.97 -32.36 -10.41
N GLU A 289 -6.01 -32.79 -11.11
CA GLU A 289 -6.20 -32.66 -12.56
C GLU A 289 -6.90 -31.36 -12.98
N ASP A 290 -7.51 -30.62 -12.06
CA ASP A 290 -8.28 -29.42 -12.41
C ASP A 290 -7.35 -28.34 -12.97
N ARG A 291 -7.46 -28.09 -14.28
CA ARG A 291 -6.65 -27.10 -15.00
C ARG A 291 -6.94 -25.68 -14.51
N ASN A 292 -8.05 -25.46 -13.81
CA ASN A 292 -8.43 -24.16 -13.24
C ASN A 292 -7.90 -23.93 -11.82
N SER A 293 -7.21 -24.89 -11.18
CA SER A 293 -6.65 -24.69 -9.84
C SER A 293 -5.56 -23.60 -9.85
N LYS A 294 -5.91 -22.45 -9.28
CA LYS A 294 -5.03 -21.30 -9.09
C LYS A 294 -4.58 -21.23 -7.64
N LEU A 295 -3.35 -20.75 -7.45
CA LEU A 295 -2.84 -20.40 -6.14
C LEU A 295 -3.78 -19.36 -5.49
N ASN A 296 -4.23 -19.66 -4.27
CA ASN A 296 -4.98 -18.71 -3.46
C ASN A 296 -4.01 -17.68 -2.88
N GLU A 297 -3.86 -16.53 -3.54
CA GLU A 297 -2.96 -15.46 -3.06
C GLU A 297 -3.40 -14.87 -1.71
N THR A 298 -4.68 -15.04 -1.32
CA THR A 298 -5.21 -14.51 -0.05
C THR A 298 -4.66 -15.25 1.17
N ILE A 299 -4.16 -16.48 1.01
CA ILE A 299 -3.53 -17.26 2.09
C ILE A 299 -2.21 -16.64 2.58
N PHE A 300 -1.66 -15.68 1.84
CA PHE A 300 -0.42 -15.00 2.19
C PHE A 300 -0.66 -13.59 2.72
N GLU A 301 -1.91 -13.16 2.99
CA GLU A 301 -2.22 -11.77 3.37
C GLU A 301 -1.49 -11.29 4.62
N GLU A 302 -1.32 -12.19 5.59
CA GLU A 302 -0.57 -11.99 6.84
C GLU A 302 0.95 -12.19 6.69
N ASN A 303 1.44 -12.50 5.48
CA ASN A 303 2.86 -12.59 5.21
C ASN A 303 3.48 -11.20 4.99
N VAL A 304 4.55 -10.89 5.71
CA VAL A 304 5.31 -9.64 5.57
C VAL A 304 5.94 -9.43 4.19
N ARG A 305 6.11 -10.50 3.38
CA ARG A 305 6.73 -10.44 2.05
C ARG A 305 5.88 -11.19 1.03
N SER A 306 5.48 -10.48 -0.03
CA SER A 306 4.87 -11.12 -1.21
C SER A 306 5.90 -11.86 -2.05
N PHE A 307 5.43 -12.60 -3.07
CA PHE A 307 6.28 -13.33 -4.00
C PHE A 307 7.35 -12.44 -4.67
N GLN A 308 8.60 -12.91 -4.73
CA GLN A 308 9.76 -12.14 -5.24
C GLN A 308 10.18 -12.53 -6.67
N GLY A 309 9.41 -13.40 -7.33
CA GLY A 309 9.69 -13.84 -8.69
C GLY A 309 10.58 -15.06 -8.75
N GLU A 310 10.45 -15.80 -9.85
CA GLU A 310 11.14 -17.08 -10.05
C GLU A 310 12.67 -16.96 -10.15
N LYS A 311 13.15 -15.84 -10.72
CA LYS A 311 14.59 -15.55 -10.89
C LYS A 311 15.28 -15.05 -9.62
N ASN A 312 14.57 -14.95 -8.50
CA ASN A 312 15.21 -14.67 -7.23
C ASN A 312 16.12 -15.85 -6.85
N GLU A 313 17.32 -15.57 -6.34
CA GLU A 313 18.33 -16.60 -6.05
C GLU A 313 17.80 -17.76 -5.19
N VAL A 314 17.01 -17.45 -4.16
CA VAL A 314 16.39 -18.45 -3.27
C VAL A 314 15.37 -19.29 -4.05
N ASN A 315 14.50 -18.63 -4.81
CA ASN A 315 13.45 -19.28 -5.58
C ASN A 315 14.02 -20.20 -6.67
N SER A 316 15.05 -19.74 -7.38
CA SER A 316 15.74 -20.55 -8.39
C SER A 316 16.36 -21.80 -7.76
N LYS A 317 17.06 -21.68 -6.62
CA LYS A 317 17.62 -22.84 -5.91
C LYS A 317 16.55 -23.85 -5.47
N ILE A 318 15.41 -23.39 -4.97
CA ILE A 318 14.30 -24.26 -4.57
C ILE A 318 13.75 -25.01 -5.80
N LEU A 319 13.50 -24.30 -6.90
CA LEU A 319 12.95 -24.91 -8.11
C LEU A 319 13.95 -25.88 -8.77
N ASP A 320 15.23 -25.53 -8.80
CA ASP A 320 16.31 -26.39 -9.30
C ASP A 320 16.41 -27.69 -8.48
N THR A 321 16.30 -27.59 -7.15
CA THR A 321 16.27 -28.77 -6.25
C THR A 321 15.11 -29.70 -6.58
N LEU A 322 13.92 -29.13 -6.81
CA LEU A 322 12.71 -29.90 -7.13
C LEU A 322 12.80 -30.55 -8.52
N LYS A 323 13.36 -29.86 -9.52
CA LYS A 323 13.43 -30.34 -10.92
C LYS A 323 14.58 -31.32 -11.19
N ASN A 324 15.72 -31.17 -10.53
CA ASN A 324 16.93 -31.96 -10.84
C ASN A 324 16.97 -33.35 -10.18
N GLY A 325 15.80 -33.90 -9.80
CA GLY A 325 15.69 -35.24 -9.20
C GLY A 325 16.00 -35.31 -7.69
N ASP A 326 16.21 -34.17 -7.03
CA ASP A 326 16.49 -34.06 -5.60
C ASP A 326 15.24 -33.66 -4.77
N ALA A 327 14.05 -33.88 -5.31
CA ALA A 327 12.75 -33.56 -4.70
C ALA A 327 12.60 -34.09 -3.27
N GLN A 328 13.11 -35.31 -2.99
CA GLN A 328 13.07 -35.92 -1.65
C GLN A 328 13.93 -35.17 -0.62
N LYS A 329 14.98 -34.45 -1.05
CA LYS A 329 15.85 -33.65 -0.17
C LYS A 329 15.18 -32.33 0.24
N PHE A 330 14.06 -31.97 -0.38
CA PHE A 330 13.35 -30.71 -0.11
C PHE A 330 13.06 -30.50 1.37
N PHE A 331 12.62 -31.56 2.08
CA PHE A 331 12.31 -31.52 3.50
C PHE A 331 13.49 -31.06 4.37
N ILE A 332 14.71 -31.45 3.99
CA ILE A 332 15.94 -31.13 4.72
C ILE A 332 16.50 -29.76 4.33
N LEU A 333 16.34 -29.37 3.07
CA LEU A 333 16.96 -28.17 2.49
C LEU A 333 16.14 -26.89 2.71
N ASN A 334 14.91 -26.99 3.22
CA ASN A 334 14.01 -25.85 3.43
C ASN A 334 13.65 -25.70 4.91
N ASN A 335 13.53 -24.45 5.37
CA ASN A 335 13.22 -24.11 6.77
C ASN A 335 11.76 -24.45 7.19
N GLY A 336 10.95 -24.98 6.28
CA GLY A 336 9.54 -25.29 6.51
C GLY A 336 8.61 -24.09 6.35
N ILE A 337 7.32 -24.37 6.50
CA ILE A 337 6.22 -23.42 6.32
C ILE A 337 5.53 -23.25 7.67
N THR A 338 5.21 -22.01 8.06
CA THR A 338 4.41 -21.73 9.27
C THR A 338 3.07 -21.15 8.85
N MET A 339 2.02 -21.82 9.28
CA MET A 339 0.63 -21.48 9.02
C MET A 339 -0.07 -21.22 10.36
N ILE A 340 -0.77 -20.10 10.43
CA ILE A 340 -1.75 -19.83 11.49
C ILE A 340 -3.14 -20.11 10.96
N ALA A 341 -4.09 -20.40 11.85
CA ALA A 341 -5.49 -20.59 11.52
C ALA A 341 -6.35 -20.11 12.70
N GLU A 342 -7.57 -19.65 12.42
CA GLU A 342 -8.52 -19.29 13.48
C GLU A 342 -8.97 -20.52 14.27
N LYS A 343 -9.14 -21.65 13.57
CA LYS A 343 -9.51 -22.93 14.18
C LYS A 343 -8.76 -24.11 13.54
N VAL A 344 -8.28 -25.03 14.38
CA VAL A 344 -7.62 -26.28 13.97
C VAL A 344 -8.38 -27.46 14.55
N ILE A 345 -8.86 -28.35 13.67
CA ILE A 345 -9.62 -29.54 14.01
C ILE A 345 -8.85 -30.77 13.51
N PRO A 346 -8.02 -31.40 14.36
CA PRO A 346 -7.41 -32.69 14.04
C PRO A 346 -8.42 -33.84 14.21
N ASP A 347 -8.18 -34.95 13.51
CA ASP A 347 -8.81 -36.23 13.81
C ASP A 347 -8.22 -36.87 15.10
N ASN A 348 -8.79 -38.00 15.53
CA ASN A 348 -8.39 -38.67 16.78
C ASN A 348 -6.93 -39.16 16.77
N THR A 349 -6.33 -39.32 15.59
CA THR A 349 -4.96 -39.82 15.38
C THR A 349 -3.96 -38.73 15.01
N ASN A 350 -4.40 -37.46 14.91
CA ASN A 350 -3.63 -36.32 14.39
C ASN A 350 -2.98 -36.59 13.01
N THR A 351 -3.67 -37.32 12.15
CA THR A 351 -3.27 -37.64 10.78
C THR A 351 -4.06 -36.87 9.73
N GLU A 352 -5.24 -36.36 10.09
CA GLU A 352 -6.05 -35.49 9.25
C GLU A 352 -6.37 -34.20 9.96
N PHE A 353 -6.27 -33.08 9.23
CA PHE A 353 -6.52 -31.75 9.76
C PHE A 353 -7.56 -31.03 8.90
N ALA A 354 -8.54 -30.43 9.57
CA ALA A 354 -9.38 -29.38 9.01
C ALA A 354 -9.01 -28.04 9.66
N VAL A 355 -8.59 -27.07 8.86
CA VAL A 355 -8.20 -25.74 9.33
C VAL A 355 -9.11 -24.67 8.74
N HIS A 356 -9.39 -23.65 9.56
CA HIS A 356 -10.25 -22.52 9.24
C HIS A 356 -9.43 -21.24 9.13
N ASP A 357 -9.65 -20.50 8.03
CA ASP A 357 -8.91 -19.29 7.66
C ASP A 357 -7.38 -19.49 7.79
N PRO A 358 -6.81 -20.45 7.04
CA PRO A 358 -5.38 -20.66 7.07
C PRO A 358 -4.64 -19.44 6.50
N GLN A 359 -3.60 -18.97 7.20
CA GLN A 359 -2.71 -17.90 6.75
C GLN A 359 -1.24 -18.34 6.88
N ILE A 360 -0.52 -18.35 5.76
CA ILE A 360 0.91 -18.69 5.70
C ILE A 360 1.75 -17.45 6.01
N ILE A 361 2.15 -17.34 7.27
CA ILE A 361 2.96 -16.22 7.79
C ILE A 361 4.46 -16.37 7.53
N ASN A 362 4.92 -17.59 7.24
CA ASN A 362 6.27 -17.89 6.77
C ASN A 362 6.22 -19.02 5.73
N GLY A 363 6.93 -18.83 4.62
CA GLY A 363 6.96 -19.80 3.52
C GLY A 363 6.34 -19.31 2.20
N CYS A 364 5.97 -18.02 2.07
CA CYS A 364 5.37 -17.49 0.83
C CYS A 364 6.17 -17.83 -0.44
N GLN A 365 7.50 -17.69 -0.39
CA GLN A 365 8.38 -18.05 -1.51
C GLN A 365 8.36 -19.57 -1.80
N THR A 366 8.52 -20.37 -0.75
CA THR A 366 8.52 -21.84 -0.81
C THR A 366 7.20 -22.37 -1.38
N SER A 367 6.05 -21.90 -0.88
CA SER A 367 4.72 -22.28 -1.36
C SER A 367 4.52 -21.93 -2.85
N ASN A 368 5.00 -20.75 -3.27
CA ASN A 368 4.95 -20.34 -4.68
C ASN A 368 5.82 -21.23 -5.58
N MET A 369 6.99 -21.66 -5.11
CA MET A 369 7.86 -22.58 -5.86
C MET A 369 7.27 -23.99 -5.93
N LEU A 370 6.67 -24.47 -4.85
CA LEU A 370 5.92 -25.74 -4.82
C LEU A 370 4.75 -25.72 -5.82
N TYR A 371 3.99 -24.61 -5.88
CA TYR A 371 2.93 -24.44 -6.88
C TYR A 371 3.46 -24.50 -8.32
N ARG A 372 4.57 -23.82 -8.60
CA ARG A 372 5.18 -23.82 -9.94
C ARG A 372 5.76 -25.18 -10.33
N TYR A 373 6.32 -25.89 -9.36
CA TYR A 373 6.77 -27.26 -9.57
C TYR A 373 5.59 -28.18 -9.89
N TYR A 374 4.46 -28.03 -9.20
CA TYR A 374 3.21 -28.70 -9.57
C TYR A 374 2.78 -28.36 -11.01
N GLN A 375 2.79 -27.08 -11.41
CA GLN A 375 2.46 -26.69 -12.79
C GLN A 375 3.39 -27.36 -13.81
N TYR A 376 4.70 -27.40 -13.54
CA TYR A 376 5.68 -28.07 -14.37
C TYR A 376 5.42 -29.58 -14.48
N LEU A 377 5.22 -30.26 -13.35
CA LEU A 377 4.91 -31.70 -13.35
C LEU A 377 3.61 -32.01 -14.08
N ARG A 378 2.60 -31.14 -13.99
CA ARG A 378 1.33 -31.29 -14.71
C ARG A 378 1.50 -31.20 -16.22
N ASP A 379 2.45 -30.39 -16.69
CA ASP A 379 2.75 -30.26 -18.11
C ASP A 379 3.64 -31.41 -18.63
N GLU A 380 4.48 -32.01 -17.77
CA GLU A 380 5.36 -33.14 -18.14
C GLU A 380 4.73 -34.53 -17.96
N CYS A 381 3.88 -34.75 -16.96
CA CYS A 381 3.35 -36.07 -16.65
C CYS A 381 2.23 -36.47 -17.62
N GLU A 382 2.36 -37.65 -18.23
CA GLU A 382 1.39 -38.18 -19.19
C GLU A 382 0.12 -38.77 -18.54
N SER A 383 0.16 -39.07 -17.24
CA SER A 383 -0.96 -39.69 -16.50
C SER A 383 -1.12 -39.15 -15.09
N LYS A 384 -2.33 -39.32 -14.53
CA LYS A 384 -2.69 -38.94 -13.16
C LYS A 384 -1.80 -39.61 -12.12
N ASP A 385 -1.61 -40.93 -12.26
CA ASP A 385 -0.86 -41.72 -11.30
C ASP A 385 0.63 -41.32 -11.28
N ALA A 386 1.19 -40.96 -12.45
CA ALA A 386 2.54 -40.43 -12.54
C ALA A 386 2.68 -39.08 -11.81
N LEU A 387 1.71 -38.17 -12.01
CA LEU A 387 1.68 -36.88 -11.33
C LEU A 387 1.58 -37.03 -9.81
N ILE A 388 0.62 -37.82 -9.31
CA ILE A 388 0.43 -38.04 -7.87
C ILE A 388 1.68 -38.68 -7.25
N SER A 389 2.27 -39.67 -7.94
CA SER A 389 3.51 -40.31 -7.48
C SER A 389 4.63 -39.28 -7.31
N LYS A 390 4.82 -38.39 -8.31
CA LYS A 390 5.83 -37.33 -8.26
C LYS A 390 5.58 -36.28 -7.18
N LEU A 391 4.32 -35.91 -6.95
CA LEU A 391 3.97 -34.99 -5.86
C LEU A 391 4.26 -35.60 -4.49
N LYS A 392 4.01 -36.91 -4.32
CA LYS A 392 4.30 -37.62 -3.06
C LYS A 392 5.79 -37.80 -2.78
N GLU A 393 6.67 -37.63 -3.75
CA GLU A 393 8.14 -37.60 -3.52
C GLU A 393 8.58 -36.36 -2.72
N VAL A 394 7.77 -35.29 -2.70
CA VAL A 394 8.09 -34.04 -1.99
C VAL A 394 7.40 -34.03 -0.63
N SER A 395 8.19 -34.04 0.45
CA SER A 395 7.70 -33.84 1.82
C SER A 395 7.88 -32.39 2.26
N VAL A 396 6.79 -31.73 2.64
CA VAL A 396 6.72 -30.32 3.02
C VAL A 396 6.66 -30.20 4.55
N PRO A 397 7.68 -29.60 5.21
CA PRO A 397 7.62 -29.33 6.64
C PRO A 397 6.62 -28.22 6.95
N LEU A 398 5.72 -28.44 7.91
CA LEU A 398 4.62 -27.54 8.25
C LEU A 398 4.48 -27.36 9.76
N LYS A 399 4.34 -26.11 10.21
CA LYS A 399 3.94 -25.76 11.57
C LYS A 399 2.55 -25.15 11.52
N ILE A 400 1.62 -25.69 12.30
CA ILE A 400 0.21 -25.26 12.37
C ILE A 400 -0.03 -24.64 13.75
N ILE A 401 -0.62 -23.45 13.79
CA ILE A 401 -0.89 -22.74 15.05
C ILE A 401 -2.32 -22.19 15.04
N GLU A 402 -3.15 -22.59 16.01
CA GLU A 402 -4.49 -22.02 16.23
C GLU A 402 -4.36 -20.71 17.02
N VAL A 403 -4.71 -19.60 16.40
CA VAL A 403 -4.64 -18.25 17.00
C VAL A 403 -5.91 -17.49 16.67
N SER A 404 -6.61 -17.01 17.70
CA SER A 404 -7.84 -16.20 17.58
C SER A 404 -7.61 -14.71 17.86
N ASN A 405 -6.42 -14.32 18.31
CA ASN A 405 -6.09 -12.93 18.67
C ASN A 405 -5.11 -12.29 17.67
N SER A 406 -5.51 -11.16 17.07
CA SER A 406 -4.73 -10.40 16.09
C SER A 406 -3.39 -9.85 16.63
N GLU A 407 -3.32 -9.53 17.93
CA GLU A 407 -2.09 -9.04 18.56
C GLU A 407 -1.05 -10.17 18.67
N LEU A 408 -1.50 -11.37 19.04
CA LEU A 408 -0.64 -12.54 19.11
C LEU A 408 -0.19 -12.98 17.72
N THR A 409 -1.09 -12.94 16.73
CA THR A 409 -0.75 -13.13 15.31
C THR A 409 0.39 -12.22 14.88
N SER A 410 0.30 -10.92 15.19
CA SER A 410 1.33 -9.93 14.84
C SER A 410 2.69 -10.26 15.46
N ARG A 411 2.70 -10.67 16.74
CA ARG A 411 3.93 -11.11 17.45
C ARG A 411 4.53 -12.39 16.87
N ILE A 412 3.68 -13.35 16.48
CA ILE A 412 4.14 -14.60 15.84
C ILE A 412 4.74 -14.29 14.46
N VAL A 413 4.09 -13.41 13.68
CA VAL A 413 4.60 -12.97 12.37
C VAL A 413 5.97 -12.31 12.49
N GLU A 414 6.12 -11.40 13.46
CA GLU A 414 7.39 -10.72 13.75
C GLU A 414 8.48 -11.73 14.16
N SER A 415 8.21 -12.57 15.15
CA SER A 415 9.19 -13.55 15.67
C SER A 415 9.59 -14.61 14.65
N THR A 416 8.67 -15.11 13.83
CA THR A 416 8.94 -16.16 12.84
C THR A 416 9.83 -15.65 11.70
N ASN A 417 9.78 -14.36 11.40
CA ASN A 417 10.54 -13.75 10.32
C ASN A 417 11.86 -13.09 10.78
N ASN A 418 12.16 -13.08 12.10
CA ASN A 418 13.35 -12.44 12.69
C ASN A 418 14.72 -13.01 12.26
N GLN A 419 14.76 -14.21 11.64
CA GLN A 419 16.02 -14.76 11.10
C GLN A 419 16.52 -14.02 9.85
N THR A 420 15.69 -13.19 9.21
CA THR A 420 16.15 -12.19 8.23
C THR A 420 15.62 -10.83 8.66
N SER A 421 16.48 -9.85 8.94
CA SER A 421 16.09 -8.53 9.47
C SER A 421 14.84 -7.97 8.77
N ILE A 422 13.69 -8.03 9.45
CA ILE A 422 12.47 -7.38 8.99
C ILE A 422 12.63 -5.90 9.28
N ASN A 423 12.47 -5.06 8.27
CA ASN A 423 12.44 -3.62 8.51
C ASN A 423 11.11 -3.27 9.17
N SER A 424 11.10 -2.39 10.18
CA SER A 424 9.88 -1.99 10.92
C SER A 424 8.72 -1.59 10.00
N GLU A 425 9.04 -0.97 8.87
CA GLU A 425 8.09 -0.65 7.81
C GLU A 425 7.26 -1.85 7.29
N GLN A 426 7.88 -3.03 7.14
CA GLN A 426 7.19 -4.24 6.67
C GLN A 426 6.16 -4.74 7.69
N LEU A 427 6.38 -4.48 8.99
CA LEU A 427 5.40 -4.78 10.03
C LEU A 427 4.23 -3.78 9.98
N TYR A 428 4.50 -2.48 9.77
CA TYR A 428 3.45 -1.48 9.62
C TYR A 428 2.55 -1.72 8.39
N ALA A 429 3.09 -2.32 7.33
CA ALA A 429 2.29 -2.75 6.17
C ALA A 429 1.23 -3.83 6.50
N LEU A 430 1.33 -4.51 7.64
CA LEU A 430 0.35 -5.49 8.13
C LEU A 430 -0.65 -4.90 9.13
N THR A 431 -0.59 -3.59 9.42
CA THR A 431 -1.54 -2.95 10.33
C THR A 431 -2.94 -2.85 9.71
N SER A 432 -3.96 -2.75 10.55
CA SER A 432 -5.34 -2.45 10.14
C SER A 432 -5.41 -1.17 9.30
N VAL A 433 -4.68 -0.13 9.69
CA VAL A 433 -4.62 1.16 8.98
C VAL A 433 -4.09 0.99 7.55
N ALA A 434 -3.01 0.23 7.35
CA ALA A 434 -2.48 -0.02 6.01
C ALA A 434 -3.47 -0.80 5.13
N ARG A 435 -4.20 -1.76 5.71
CA ARG A 435 -5.30 -2.46 5.01
C ARG A 435 -6.44 -1.52 4.65
N GLU A 436 -6.87 -0.66 5.57
CA GLU A 436 -7.93 0.33 5.36
C GLU A 436 -7.58 1.30 4.21
N VAL A 437 -6.32 1.76 4.15
CA VAL A 437 -5.83 2.60 3.04
C VAL A 437 -5.85 1.83 1.72
N GLN A 438 -5.45 0.56 1.72
CA GLN A 438 -5.47 -0.27 0.50
C GLN A 438 -6.90 -0.51 0.01
N ASP A 439 -7.80 -0.89 0.91
CA ASP A 439 -9.22 -1.09 0.62
C ASP A 439 -9.84 0.18 0.06
N PHE A 440 -9.57 1.33 0.67
CA PHE A 440 -10.06 2.62 0.18
C PHE A 440 -9.57 2.94 -1.25
N PHE A 441 -8.30 2.66 -1.56
CA PHE A 441 -7.82 2.80 -2.93
C PHE A 441 -8.57 1.85 -3.87
N ASN A 442 -8.74 0.59 -3.47
CA ASN A 442 -9.46 -0.44 -4.21
C ASN A 442 -10.97 -0.17 -4.35
N GLU A 443 -11.56 0.73 -3.57
CA GLU A 443 -12.96 1.15 -3.72
C GLU A 443 -13.12 2.30 -4.71
N ILE A 444 -12.12 3.19 -4.83
CA ILE A 444 -12.20 4.35 -5.73
C ILE A 444 -11.97 3.96 -7.18
N ARG A 445 -13.01 4.14 -8.00
CA ARG A 445 -12.95 4.01 -9.46
C ARG A 445 -12.76 5.36 -10.13
N GLY A 446 -12.04 5.35 -11.26
CA GLY A 446 -11.87 6.50 -12.14
C GLY A 446 -13.08 6.76 -13.03
N ASP A 447 -13.03 7.84 -13.80
CA ASP A 447 -14.18 8.34 -14.58
C ASP A 447 -14.64 7.38 -15.69
N ASN A 448 -13.79 6.41 -16.07
CA ASN A 448 -14.09 5.34 -17.05
C ASN A 448 -14.24 3.96 -16.38
N ASP A 449 -14.59 3.93 -15.09
CA ASP A 449 -14.69 2.71 -14.25
C ASP A 449 -13.38 1.91 -14.13
N LYS A 450 -12.25 2.52 -14.56
CA LYS A 450 -10.91 1.96 -14.41
C LYS A 450 -10.30 2.41 -13.10
N GLN A 451 -9.54 1.53 -12.46
CA GLN A 451 -8.80 1.85 -11.23
C GLN A 451 -7.82 3.01 -11.46
N ASP A 452 -7.97 4.09 -10.69
CA ASP A 452 -7.09 5.27 -10.82
C ASP A 452 -5.70 5.03 -10.23
N MET A 453 -5.65 4.40 -9.05
CA MET A 453 -4.41 4.13 -8.31
C MET A 453 -4.53 2.85 -7.48
N TYR A 454 -3.38 2.25 -7.21
CA TYR A 454 -3.26 1.11 -6.30
C TYR A 454 -2.28 1.46 -5.20
N TYR A 455 -2.56 1.03 -3.98
CA TYR A 455 -1.63 1.13 -2.86
C TYR A 455 -1.05 -0.26 -2.56
N GLU A 456 0.25 -0.42 -2.83
CA GLU A 456 0.99 -1.65 -2.58
C GLU A 456 1.54 -1.62 -1.15
N ARG A 457 0.83 -2.27 -0.22
CA ARG A 457 1.25 -2.33 1.19
C ARG A 457 2.43 -3.29 1.35
N ARG A 458 2.39 -4.46 0.71
CA ARG A 458 3.46 -5.46 0.75
C ARG A 458 4.35 -5.35 -0.48
N SER A 459 5.66 -5.44 -0.30
CA SER A 459 6.60 -5.32 -1.42
C SER A 459 6.32 -6.37 -2.49
N ASN A 460 6.11 -5.91 -3.73
CA ASN A 460 5.82 -6.73 -4.92
C ASN A 460 4.44 -7.41 -4.94
N GLU A 461 3.51 -7.00 -4.08
CA GLU A 461 2.12 -7.51 -4.06
C GLU A 461 1.45 -7.46 -5.44
N TYR A 462 1.59 -6.35 -6.16
CA TYR A 462 1.04 -6.24 -7.50
C TYR A 462 2.03 -6.55 -8.61
N ALA A 463 3.27 -6.94 -8.34
CA ALA A 463 4.32 -7.02 -9.37
C ALA A 463 3.97 -7.98 -10.52
N TYR A 464 3.33 -9.11 -10.20
CA TYR A 464 3.04 -10.19 -11.16
C TYR A 464 1.60 -10.21 -11.67
N ASP A 465 0.73 -9.33 -11.16
CA ASP A 465 -0.65 -9.22 -11.64
C ASP A 465 -0.71 -8.46 -12.98
N LYS A 466 -1.08 -9.16 -14.06
CA LYS A 466 -1.17 -8.57 -15.41
C LYS A 466 -2.33 -7.58 -15.57
N SER A 467 -3.34 -7.64 -14.71
CA SER A 467 -4.48 -6.71 -14.74
C SER A 467 -4.12 -5.32 -14.19
N VAL A 468 -3.05 -5.23 -13.39
CA VAL A 468 -2.64 -4.00 -12.70
C VAL A 468 -1.69 -3.16 -13.57
N ILE A 469 -2.06 -1.90 -13.78
CA ILE A 469 -1.22 -0.90 -14.46
C ILE A 469 -0.12 -0.44 -13.49
N LYS A 470 1.12 -0.89 -13.70
CA LYS A 470 2.25 -0.66 -12.77
C LYS A 470 2.57 0.80 -12.50
N SER A 471 2.36 1.70 -13.47
CA SER A 471 2.59 3.14 -13.29
C SER A 471 1.58 3.81 -12.35
N ARG A 472 0.49 3.13 -11.99
CA ARG A 472 -0.55 3.59 -11.04
C ARG A 472 -0.34 3.01 -9.63
N VAL A 473 0.69 2.22 -9.41
CA VAL A 473 0.99 1.58 -8.12
C VAL A 473 1.86 2.50 -7.28
N ILE A 474 1.39 2.85 -6.09
CA ILE A 474 2.15 3.57 -5.06
C ILE A 474 2.58 2.56 -4.00
N LYS A 475 3.89 2.32 -3.92
CA LYS A 475 4.49 1.43 -2.91
C LYS A 475 4.43 2.03 -1.51
N HIS A 476 4.41 1.19 -0.47
CA HIS A 476 4.41 1.57 0.94
C HIS A 476 5.47 2.65 1.28
N GLU A 477 6.74 2.42 0.93
CA GLU A 477 7.85 3.39 1.11
C GLU A 477 7.57 4.75 0.47
N LYS A 478 6.96 4.70 -0.72
CA LYS A 478 6.65 5.90 -1.49
C LYS A 478 5.49 6.64 -0.84
N MET A 479 4.47 5.93 -0.36
CA MET A 479 3.35 6.50 0.38
C MET A 479 3.82 7.23 1.63
N LEU A 480 4.72 6.62 2.42
CA LEU A 480 5.34 7.27 3.58
C LEU A 480 5.99 8.61 3.21
N SER A 481 6.74 8.63 2.09
CA SER A 481 7.42 9.84 1.61
C SER A 481 6.43 10.92 1.13
N ILE A 482 5.38 10.50 0.41
CA ILE A 482 4.30 11.36 -0.09
C ILE A 482 3.57 12.00 1.09
N TYR A 483 3.06 11.19 2.02
CA TYR A 483 2.32 11.67 3.17
C TYR A 483 3.17 12.59 4.06
N SER A 484 4.43 12.21 4.31
CA SER A 484 5.35 13.01 5.13
C SER A 484 5.65 14.38 4.52
N ALA A 485 5.80 14.46 3.19
CA ALA A 485 6.01 15.75 2.52
C ALA A 485 4.75 16.63 2.57
N THR A 486 3.59 16.02 2.31
CA THR A 486 2.32 16.72 2.13
C THR A 486 1.70 17.19 3.44
N TYR A 487 1.59 16.31 4.45
CA TYR A 487 0.85 16.59 5.68
C TYR A 487 1.73 16.75 6.93
N LEU A 488 2.92 16.12 6.96
CA LEU A 488 3.88 16.35 8.06
C LEU A 488 4.84 17.50 7.79
N TYR A 489 4.81 18.09 6.59
CA TYR A 489 5.68 19.18 6.17
C TYR A 489 7.18 18.82 6.24
N LEU A 490 7.53 17.57 5.88
CA LEU A 490 8.90 17.04 5.89
C LEU A 490 9.49 16.80 4.49
N PRO A 491 9.34 17.68 3.48
CA PRO A 491 9.85 17.43 2.13
C PRO A 491 11.38 17.25 2.08
N HIS A 492 12.12 17.84 3.04
CA HIS A 492 13.57 17.67 3.15
C HIS A 492 14.01 16.25 3.52
N LYS A 493 13.13 15.46 4.17
CA LYS A 493 13.38 14.04 4.50
C LYS A 493 12.87 13.11 3.39
N SER A 494 11.79 13.48 2.70
CA SER A 494 11.17 12.67 1.63
C SER A 494 11.99 12.54 0.34
N SER A 495 13.05 13.36 0.15
CA SER A 495 13.75 13.46 -1.13
C SER A 495 14.59 12.26 -1.55
N ARG A 496 15.41 11.74 -0.63
CA ARG A 496 16.36 10.63 -0.88
C ARG A 496 16.67 9.80 0.35
N TYR A 497 16.51 10.36 1.54
CA TYR A 497 16.77 9.67 2.81
C TYR A 497 15.48 9.06 3.35
N VAL A 498 14.78 8.26 2.55
CA VAL A 498 13.58 7.53 3.03
C VAL A 498 13.93 6.72 4.28
N LYS A 499 15.15 6.19 4.39
CA LYS A 499 15.67 5.54 5.62
C LYS A 499 15.51 6.38 6.89
N VAL A 500 15.63 7.70 6.81
CA VAL A 500 15.45 8.63 7.96
C VAL A 500 13.97 8.78 8.32
N LEU A 501 13.05 8.55 7.37
CA LEU A 501 11.62 8.49 7.63
C LEU A 501 11.18 7.12 8.17
N LYS A 502 11.97 6.05 7.99
CA LYS A 502 11.64 4.68 8.43
C LYS A 502 11.85 4.44 9.94
N THR A 503 11.75 5.48 10.76
CA THR A 503 11.73 5.37 12.22
C THR A 503 10.33 4.99 12.67
N ALA A 504 10.20 4.21 13.75
CA ALA A 504 8.90 3.84 14.32
C ALA A 504 7.99 5.06 14.57
N GLU A 505 8.55 6.14 15.13
CA GLU A 505 7.82 7.40 15.38
C GLU A 505 7.15 7.97 14.11
N ASN A 506 7.89 8.09 13.01
CA ASN A 506 7.34 8.62 11.76
C ASN A 506 6.34 7.66 11.10
N LEU A 507 6.55 6.35 11.21
CA LEU A 507 5.61 5.34 10.72
C LEU A 507 4.27 5.45 11.48
N GLU A 508 4.31 5.58 12.81
CA GLU A 508 3.13 5.78 13.66
C GLU A 508 2.43 7.12 13.38
N ARG A 509 3.19 8.20 13.15
CA ARG A 509 2.60 9.50 12.78
C ARG A 509 1.89 9.51 11.43
N VAL A 510 2.28 8.63 10.50
CA VAL A 510 1.66 8.50 9.18
C VAL A 510 0.54 7.47 9.20
N PHE A 511 0.83 6.24 9.61
CA PHE A 511 -0.11 5.12 9.61
C PHE A 511 -0.74 4.93 10.98
N ASN A 512 -1.53 5.92 11.42
CA ASN A 512 -2.38 5.83 12.61
C ASN A 512 -3.87 5.88 12.25
N GLU A 513 -4.69 5.47 13.20
CA GLU A 513 -6.15 5.38 13.05
C GLU A 513 -6.85 6.75 12.94
N GLU A 514 -6.20 7.84 13.34
CA GLU A 514 -6.76 9.20 13.19
C GLU A 514 -6.66 9.70 11.74
N ASN A 515 -5.65 9.25 11.01
CA ASN A 515 -5.40 9.63 9.63
C ASN A 515 -6.33 8.89 8.68
N HIS A 516 -7.42 9.53 8.28
CA HIS A 516 -8.41 8.93 7.37
C HIS A 516 -7.80 8.56 5.99
N PRO A 517 -8.16 7.40 5.39
CA PRO A 517 -7.66 6.94 4.09
C PRO A 517 -7.73 7.94 2.93
N ILE A 518 -8.75 8.81 2.92
CA ILE A 518 -8.93 9.84 1.90
C ILE A 518 -7.73 10.81 1.79
N ASN A 519 -7.04 11.08 2.91
CA ASN A 519 -5.85 11.94 2.91
C ASN A 519 -4.70 11.28 2.13
N PHE A 520 -4.51 9.97 2.30
CA PHE A 520 -3.52 9.21 1.54
C PHE A 520 -3.82 9.24 0.04
N PHE A 521 -5.09 9.06 -0.32
CA PHE A 521 -5.52 9.15 -1.72
C PHE A 521 -5.26 10.53 -2.30
N SER A 522 -5.64 11.59 -1.58
CA SER A 522 -5.44 12.99 -2.01
C SER A 522 -3.97 13.29 -2.30
N ALA A 523 -3.08 12.96 -1.36
CA ALA A 523 -1.65 13.20 -1.52
C ALA A 523 -1.04 12.34 -2.65
N ALA A 524 -1.44 11.08 -2.75
CA ALA A 524 -0.96 10.18 -3.81
C ALA A 524 -1.43 10.61 -5.19
N TYR A 525 -2.66 11.12 -5.32
CA TYR A 525 -3.19 11.61 -6.59
C TYR A 525 -2.43 12.84 -7.07
N ALA A 526 -2.17 13.81 -6.19
CA ALA A 526 -1.34 14.97 -6.49
C ALA A 526 0.08 14.57 -6.92
N TYR A 527 0.70 13.60 -6.22
CA TYR A 527 2.01 13.05 -6.60
C TYR A 527 1.98 12.42 -8.01
N ARG A 528 0.94 11.64 -8.32
CA ARG A 528 0.81 10.98 -9.63
C ARG A 528 0.68 12.00 -10.75
N GLN A 529 -0.14 13.03 -10.57
CA GLN A 529 -0.31 14.11 -11.54
C GLN A 529 0.99 14.88 -11.75
N TYR A 530 1.75 15.12 -10.68
CA TYR A 530 3.08 15.73 -10.77
C TYR A 530 4.05 14.86 -11.58
N GLU A 531 4.12 13.55 -11.31
CA GLU A 531 5.06 12.66 -12.01
C GLU A 531 4.70 12.41 -13.47
N SER A 532 3.43 12.59 -13.87
CA SER A 532 3.03 12.48 -15.28
C SER A 532 3.49 13.66 -16.14
N GLU A 533 3.83 14.79 -15.53
CA GLU A 533 4.13 16.03 -16.24
C GLU A 533 5.64 16.23 -16.43
N LYS A 534 6.08 16.36 -17.70
CA LYS A 534 7.51 16.49 -18.01
C LYS A 534 8.10 17.86 -17.67
N ARG A 535 7.26 18.90 -17.58
CA ARG A 535 7.66 20.30 -17.32
C ARG A 535 8.16 20.51 -15.90
N PHE A 536 7.80 19.65 -14.94
CA PHE A 536 8.16 19.86 -13.55
C PHE A 536 9.56 19.37 -13.22
N ASN A 537 10.29 20.16 -12.41
CA ASN A 537 11.60 19.77 -11.92
C ASN A 537 11.46 18.65 -10.88
N LYS A 538 11.77 17.41 -11.29
CA LYS A 538 11.70 16.21 -10.43
C LYS A 538 12.34 16.36 -9.06
N ASN A 539 13.32 17.23 -8.87
CA ASN A 539 13.93 17.42 -7.57
C ASN A 539 12.98 18.20 -6.62
N LEU A 540 12.22 19.18 -7.11
CA LEU A 540 11.31 20.03 -6.29
C LEU A 540 10.02 19.33 -5.86
N ARG A 541 9.74 18.13 -6.38
CA ARG A 541 8.48 17.39 -6.18
C ARG A 541 7.90 17.48 -4.76
N TRP A 542 8.73 17.30 -3.73
CA TRP A 542 8.25 17.21 -2.36
C TRP A 542 7.85 18.57 -1.80
N HIS A 543 8.63 19.61 -2.11
CA HIS A 543 8.31 20.99 -1.75
C HIS A 543 7.12 21.51 -2.56
N THR A 544 6.98 21.08 -3.82
CA THR A 544 5.78 21.37 -4.61
C THR A 544 4.54 20.73 -4.01
N LEU A 545 4.58 19.45 -3.63
CA LEU A 545 3.44 18.76 -3.01
C LEU A 545 3.04 19.39 -1.67
N MET A 546 4.03 19.77 -0.84
CA MET A 546 3.80 20.52 0.38
C MET A 546 3.08 21.86 0.09
N THR A 547 3.61 22.62 -0.87
CA THR A 547 3.09 23.94 -1.26
C THR A 547 1.67 23.83 -1.84
N HIS A 548 1.46 22.84 -2.72
CA HIS A 548 0.15 22.52 -3.31
C HIS A 548 -0.87 22.21 -2.22
N ASN A 549 -0.51 21.39 -1.23
CA ASN A 549 -1.43 21.04 -0.16
C ASN A 549 -1.79 22.24 0.73
N ILE A 550 -0.84 23.13 1.03
CA ILE A 550 -1.14 24.35 1.80
C ILE A 550 -2.08 25.28 1.03
N ILE A 551 -1.92 25.36 -0.30
CA ILE A 551 -2.70 26.29 -1.12
C ILE A 551 -4.05 25.71 -1.53
N PHE A 552 -4.11 24.49 -2.04
CA PHE A 552 -5.30 23.90 -2.66
C PHE A 552 -5.80 22.65 -1.95
N GLY A 553 -4.99 22.09 -1.05
CA GLY A 553 -5.32 20.88 -0.32
C GLY A 553 -6.36 21.10 0.77
N LYS A 554 -6.88 19.98 1.25
CA LYS A 554 -7.75 19.88 2.42
C LYS A 554 -7.29 18.66 3.22
N TYR A 555 -7.26 18.83 4.54
CA TYR A 555 -7.12 17.71 5.47
C TYR A 555 -8.50 17.27 5.91
N TYR A 556 -8.74 15.96 5.87
CA TYR A 556 -10.02 15.35 6.20
C TYR A 556 -9.91 14.63 7.53
N THR A 557 -10.65 15.10 8.53
CA THR A 557 -10.71 14.41 9.82
C THR A 557 -11.73 13.26 9.78
N ARG A 558 -11.52 12.22 10.59
CA ARG A 558 -12.44 11.07 10.66
C ARG A 558 -13.86 11.50 11.06
N ASN A 559 -13.96 12.46 11.98
CA ASN A 559 -15.23 13.07 12.39
C ASN A 559 -15.98 13.76 11.25
N GLU A 560 -15.28 14.44 10.34
CA GLU A 560 -15.92 15.06 9.17
C GLU A 560 -16.38 14.01 8.16
N CYS A 561 -15.56 12.98 7.92
CA CYS A 561 -15.89 11.89 7.00
C CYS A 561 -17.10 11.07 7.46
N ASN A 562 -17.34 10.98 8.76
CA ASN A 562 -18.47 10.24 9.34
C ASN A 562 -19.79 11.03 9.36
N ARG A 563 -19.80 12.31 8.97
CA ARG A 563 -21.04 13.13 8.95
C ARG A 563 -21.95 12.69 7.81
N ARG A 564 -23.27 12.70 8.02
CA ARG A 564 -24.27 12.40 6.96
C ARG A 564 -24.16 13.31 5.73
N SER A 565 -23.64 14.53 5.90
CA SER A 565 -23.42 15.47 4.80
C SER A 565 -22.17 15.15 3.96
N PHE A 566 -21.30 14.27 4.43
CA PHE A 566 -20.09 13.87 3.72
C PHE A 566 -20.43 12.94 2.57
N LYS A 567 -20.17 13.41 1.35
CA LYS A 567 -20.35 12.62 0.13
C LYS A 567 -18.99 12.31 -0.47
N LEU A 568 -18.58 11.06 -0.33
CA LEU A 568 -17.25 10.61 -0.75
C LEU A 568 -16.96 10.95 -2.21
N ASP A 569 -17.86 10.61 -3.14
CA ASP A 569 -17.67 10.86 -4.58
C ASP A 569 -17.49 12.35 -4.92
N ASP A 570 -18.22 13.22 -4.22
CA ASP A 570 -18.10 14.67 -4.43
C ASP A 570 -16.74 15.19 -3.94
N GLU A 571 -16.27 14.68 -2.80
CA GLU A 571 -14.95 15.02 -2.27
C GLU A 571 -13.82 14.46 -3.14
N ILE A 572 -13.94 13.24 -3.67
CA ILE A 572 -12.99 12.68 -4.64
C ILE A 572 -12.94 13.56 -5.91
N LYS A 573 -14.08 14.00 -6.44
CA LYS A 573 -14.12 14.94 -7.58
C LYS A 573 -13.48 16.28 -7.26
N LYS A 574 -13.59 16.78 -6.04
CA LYS A 574 -12.91 18.01 -5.60
C LYS A 574 -11.40 17.80 -5.49
N ILE A 575 -10.96 16.68 -4.92
CA ILE A 575 -9.54 16.31 -4.84
C ILE A 575 -8.92 16.26 -6.24
N LYS A 576 -9.56 15.57 -7.19
CA LYS A 576 -9.09 15.47 -8.57
C LYS A 576 -8.99 16.85 -9.25
N ARG A 577 -10.00 17.71 -9.05
CA ARG A 577 -9.99 19.09 -9.57
C ARG A 577 -8.89 19.95 -8.94
N ASN A 578 -8.71 19.87 -7.62
CA ASN A 578 -7.70 20.65 -6.91
C ASN A 578 -6.26 20.19 -7.23
N ALA A 579 -6.08 18.92 -7.58
CA ALA A 579 -4.82 18.35 -8.04
C ALA A 579 -4.64 18.42 -9.58
N SER A 580 -5.24 19.44 -10.22
CA SER A 580 -5.02 19.73 -11.64
C SER A 580 -3.54 20.03 -11.92
N VAL A 581 -3.13 19.85 -13.18
CA VAL A 581 -1.77 20.17 -13.62
C VAL A 581 -1.47 21.65 -13.41
N ASP A 582 -2.45 22.53 -13.64
CA ASP A 582 -2.32 23.98 -13.45
C ASP A 582 -2.09 24.36 -11.98
N ASN A 583 -2.84 23.77 -11.04
CA ASN A 583 -2.63 24.02 -9.61
C ASN A 583 -1.28 23.52 -9.12
N LEU A 584 -0.80 22.39 -9.65
CA LEU A 584 0.54 21.88 -9.37
C LEU A 584 1.63 22.76 -9.99
N LEU A 585 1.40 23.32 -11.17
CA LEU A 585 2.29 24.28 -11.81
C LEU A 585 2.39 25.57 -11.00
N ILE A 586 1.25 26.13 -10.56
CA ILE A 586 1.20 27.28 -9.65
C ILE A 586 2.04 27.00 -8.40
N ALA A 587 1.80 25.86 -7.74
CA ALA A 587 2.56 25.49 -6.55
C ALA A 587 4.06 25.34 -6.83
N ASN A 588 4.44 24.77 -7.98
CA ASN A 588 5.83 24.67 -8.40
C ASN A 588 6.47 26.05 -8.61
N ASN A 589 5.73 26.97 -9.23
CA ASN A 589 6.18 28.30 -9.54
C ASN A 589 6.33 29.17 -8.29
N VAL A 590 5.47 29.00 -7.28
CA VAL A 590 5.67 29.60 -5.94
C VAL A 590 7.01 29.15 -5.33
N VAL A 591 7.38 27.88 -5.46
CA VAL A 591 8.68 27.39 -4.96
C VAL A 591 9.85 28.01 -5.74
N LEU A 592 9.74 28.10 -7.06
CA LEU A 592 10.77 28.70 -7.92
C LEU A 592 10.95 30.19 -7.63
N GLU A 593 9.87 30.94 -7.53
CA GLU A 593 9.89 32.36 -7.20
C GLU A 593 10.53 32.59 -5.82
N PHE A 594 10.17 31.77 -4.82
CA PHE A 594 10.78 31.84 -3.50
C PHE A 594 12.29 31.59 -3.56
N ILE A 595 12.77 30.62 -4.34
CA ILE A 595 14.21 30.38 -4.52
C ILE A 595 14.89 31.60 -5.15
N GLN A 596 14.29 32.21 -6.18
CA GLN A 596 14.88 33.35 -6.88
C GLN A 596 14.94 34.63 -6.03
N LYS A 597 13.89 34.91 -5.25
CA LYS A 597 13.80 36.11 -4.42
C LYS A 597 14.73 36.09 -3.20
N ASN A 598 15.31 34.93 -2.87
CA ASN A 598 16.19 34.76 -1.72
C ASN A 598 17.63 34.46 -2.22
N PRO A 599 18.56 35.44 -2.19
CA PRO A 599 19.94 35.27 -2.68
C PRO A 599 20.70 34.10 -2.04
N GLU A 600 20.36 33.74 -0.81
CA GLU A 600 20.92 32.58 -0.11
C GLU A 600 20.57 31.23 -0.77
N TYR A 601 19.51 31.18 -1.57
CA TYR A 601 19.02 29.97 -2.23
C TYR A 601 19.23 30.01 -3.74
N SER A 602 19.18 31.19 -4.37
CA SER A 602 19.29 31.35 -5.83
C SER A 602 20.57 30.75 -6.42
N ASP A 603 21.67 30.81 -5.68
CA ASP A 603 22.98 30.33 -6.13
C ASP A 603 23.24 28.84 -5.80
N MET A 604 22.30 28.19 -5.11
CA MET A 604 22.45 26.80 -4.69
C MET A 604 21.78 25.84 -5.67
N PRO A 605 22.41 24.68 -5.97
CA PRO A 605 21.74 23.64 -6.75
C PRO A 605 20.46 23.18 -6.03
N VAL A 606 19.36 23.04 -6.79
CA VAL A 606 18.06 22.56 -6.29
C VAL A 606 18.19 21.26 -5.46
N ARG A 607 19.06 20.34 -5.89
CA ARG A 607 19.34 19.09 -5.16
C ARG A 607 19.89 19.29 -3.74
N THR A 608 20.57 20.40 -3.51
CA THR A 608 21.11 20.78 -2.19
C THR A 608 20.03 21.45 -1.36
N LEU A 609 19.27 22.38 -1.94
CA LEU A 609 18.13 23.05 -1.29
C LEU A 609 17.11 22.05 -0.78
N ASN A 610 16.83 21.01 -1.56
CA ASN A 610 15.85 20.00 -1.18
C ASN A 610 16.19 19.19 0.06
N LYS A 611 17.42 19.27 0.59
CA LYS A 611 17.83 18.55 1.80
C LYS A 611 17.84 19.46 3.04
N ARG A 612 17.62 20.75 2.85
CA ARG A 612 17.75 21.76 3.89
C ARG A 612 16.44 21.95 4.64
N GLU A 613 16.49 21.66 5.93
CA GLU A 613 15.37 21.89 6.84
C GLU A 613 15.06 23.39 6.97
N ASP A 614 16.09 24.24 6.97
CA ASP A 614 15.93 25.70 7.01
C ASP A 614 15.17 26.23 5.79
N PHE A 615 15.50 25.74 4.59
CA PHE A 615 14.78 26.06 3.36
C PHE A 615 13.31 25.62 3.44
N THR A 616 13.04 24.38 3.85
CA THR A 616 11.67 23.88 4.05
C THR A 616 10.87 24.76 5.01
N ARG A 617 11.45 25.10 6.17
CA ARG A 617 10.78 25.91 7.19
C ARG A 617 10.46 27.30 6.67
N ARG A 618 11.41 27.98 6.02
CA ARG A 618 11.19 29.33 5.47
C ARG A 618 10.18 29.32 4.33
N LEU A 619 10.27 28.35 3.42
CA LEU A 619 9.29 28.18 2.34
C LEU A 619 7.89 27.96 2.92
N LYS A 620 7.73 27.07 3.89
CA LYS A 620 6.42 26.83 4.53
C LYS A 620 5.86 28.12 5.13
N SER A 621 6.64 28.85 5.91
CA SER A 621 6.21 30.13 6.49
C SER A 621 5.80 31.16 5.43
N HIS A 622 6.54 31.20 4.31
CA HIS A 622 6.20 32.06 3.17
C HIS A 622 4.86 31.65 2.54
N VAL A 623 4.65 30.37 2.27
CA VAL A 623 3.41 29.84 1.67
C VAL A 623 2.21 30.03 2.61
N ASP A 624 2.37 29.80 3.92
CA ASP A 624 1.34 30.05 4.94
C ASP A 624 0.92 31.54 4.95
N SER A 625 1.88 32.45 4.81
CA SER A 625 1.61 33.88 4.69
C SER A 625 0.91 34.24 3.37
N LEU A 626 1.36 33.63 2.27
CA LEU A 626 0.80 33.83 0.95
C LEU A 626 -0.66 33.35 0.88
N LYS A 627 -0.96 32.21 1.52
CA LYS A 627 -2.30 31.62 1.58
C LYS A 627 -3.34 32.54 2.23
N LYS A 628 -2.96 33.33 3.23
CA LYS A 628 -3.87 34.29 3.91
C LYS A 628 -4.43 35.36 2.98
N SER A 629 -3.76 35.64 1.87
CA SER A 629 -4.16 36.65 0.88
C SER A 629 -4.31 36.03 -0.51
N TRP A 630 -4.61 34.73 -0.59
CA TRP A 630 -4.73 33.99 -1.85
C TRP A 630 -6.03 34.38 -2.58
N ASN A 631 -5.93 34.67 -3.87
CA ASN A 631 -7.02 35.08 -4.74
C ASN A 631 -6.75 34.66 -6.20
N GLN A 632 -7.73 34.85 -7.09
CA GLN A 632 -7.61 34.49 -8.51
C GLN A 632 -6.45 35.22 -9.21
N GLU A 633 -6.23 36.49 -8.88
CA GLU A 633 -5.13 37.28 -9.46
C GLU A 633 -3.75 36.65 -9.19
N LYS A 634 -3.52 36.16 -7.97
CA LYS A 634 -2.28 35.44 -7.64
C LYS A 634 -2.17 34.12 -8.36
N GLU A 635 -3.27 33.39 -8.52
CA GLU A 635 -3.28 32.17 -9.33
C GLU A 635 -2.83 32.46 -10.75
N ASP A 636 -3.38 33.50 -11.38
CA ASP A 636 -3.02 33.91 -12.74
C ASP A 636 -1.55 34.37 -12.84
N ILE A 637 -1.05 35.10 -11.84
CA ILE A 637 0.37 35.51 -11.75
C ILE A 637 1.28 34.28 -11.72
N PHE A 638 1.01 33.33 -10.84
CA PHE A 638 1.85 32.14 -10.69
C PHE A 638 1.66 31.13 -11.82
N LEU A 639 0.49 31.06 -12.44
CA LEU A 639 0.24 30.19 -13.58
C LEU A 639 1.05 30.65 -14.80
N ASN A 640 1.09 31.98 -15.02
CA ASN A 640 1.86 32.60 -16.09
C ASN A 640 3.32 32.91 -15.71
N TYR A 641 3.75 32.48 -14.52
CA TYR A 641 5.13 32.61 -14.09
C TYR A 641 6.01 31.69 -14.95
N SER A 642 6.57 32.28 -16.01
CA SER A 642 7.62 31.67 -16.81
C SER A 642 8.97 32.18 -16.35
N MET A 643 9.96 31.29 -16.23
CA MET A 643 11.35 31.72 -16.11
C MET A 643 11.80 32.57 -17.33
N GLU A 644 11.09 32.44 -18.45
CA GLU A 644 11.31 33.19 -19.70
C GLU A 644 10.59 34.55 -19.75
N ALA A 645 9.90 34.99 -18.69
CA ALA A 645 9.53 36.40 -18.56
C ALA A 645 10.77 37.31 -18.38
N VAL A 646 11.97 36.71 -18.28
CA VAL A 646 13.23 37.26 -18.80
C VAL A 646 13.67 36.33 -19.94
N GLY A 647 13.50 36.81 -21.18
CA GLY A 647 13.43 35.99 -22.38
C GLY A 647 14.55 34.98 -22.58
N ILE A 648 14.18 33.83 -23.17
CA ILE A 648 14.91 33.11 -24.22
C ILE A 648 13.90 32.14 -24.86
N ASN A 649 13.78 32.21 -26.19
CA ASN A 649 13.08 31.22 -27.00
C ASN A 649 13.86 29.91 -27.03
N GLU A 650 13.19 28.77 -26.88
CA GLU A 650 13.69 27.48 -27.34
C GLU A 650 13.08 27.11 -28.70
N SER A 651 13.93 26.94 -29.71
CA SER A 651 13.89 25.76 -30.57
C SER A 651 15.19 25.58 -31.36
N VAL A 652 15.51 24.30 -31.62
CA VAL A 652 16.57 23.74 -32.49
C VAL A 652 17.91 23.42 -31.80
N SER A 653 18.29 22.14 -31.82
CA SER A 653 19.68 21.67 -31.65
C SER A 653 20.36 21.62 -33.03
N PRO A 654 21.66 21.90 -33.22
CA PRO A 654 22.76 22.14 -32.26
C PRO A 654 23.10 23.65 -32.13
N GLY A 655 23.85 24.15 -31.16
CA GLY A 655 24.63 23.55 -30.06
C GLY A 655 24.93 24.62 -28.99
N PRO A 656 26.05 24.55 -28.24
CA PRO A 656 26.40 25.60 -27.29
C PRO A 656 26.59 26.96 -27.97
N GLU A 657 26.24 28.07 -27.29
CA GLU A 657 26.73 29.39 -27.71
C GLU A 657 28.26 29.30 -27.82
N THR A 658 28.77 29.60 -29.02
CA THR A 658 30.20 29.74 -29.30
C THR A 658 30.56 31.21 -29.15
N TYR A 659 31.56 31.49 -28.33
CA TYR A 659 32.06 32.83 -28.11
C TYR A 659 33.45 32.99 -28.70
N GLU A 660 33.67 34.12 -29.36
CA GLU A 660 35.02 34.63 -29.59
C GLU A 660 35.68 35.02 -28.25
N MET A 661 37.01 35.09 -28.23
CA MET A 661 37.75 35.46 -27.01
C MET A 661 37.26 36.80 -26.42
N ASN A 662 37.02 37.80 -27.25
CA ASN A 662 36.52 39.11 -26.82
C ASN A 662 35.09 39.05 -26.30
N GLU A 663 34.24 38.20 -26.87
CA GLU A 663 32.85 38.02 -26.44
C GLU A 663 32.79 37.32 -25.08
N LEU A 664 33.59 36.27 -24.89
CA LEU A 664 33.67 35.57 -23.62
C LEU A 664 34.30 36.44 -22.53
N SER A 665 35.35 37.22 -22.84
CA SER A 665 35.93 38.16 -21.89
C SER A 665 34.91 39.22 -21.45
N ASN A 666 34.13 39.79 -22.39
CA ASN A 666 33.05 40.71 -22.07
C ASN A 666 31.93 40.06 -21.24
N LEU A 667 31.57 38.81 -21.54
CA LEU A 667 30.59 38.04 -20.75
C LEU A 667 31.09 37.85 -19.30
N LEU A 668 32.35 37.45 -19.12
CA LEU A 668 32.97 37.29 -17.81
C LEU A 668 33.07 38.63 -17.06
N LYS A 669 33.38 39.72 -17.77
CA LYS A 669 33.39 41.08 -17.23
C LYS A 669 32.01 41.50 -16.71
N GLN A 670 30.96 41.26 -17.49
CA GLN A 670 29.59 41.56 -17.08
C GLN A 670 29.14 40.74 -15.86
N LYS A 671 29.58 39.49 -15.76
CA LYS A 671 29.15 38.59 -14.68
C LYS A 671 29.94 38.76 -13.38
N TRP A 672 31.25 38.95 -13.46
CA TRP A 672 32.14 38.91 -12.29
C TRP A 672 33.16 40.05 -12.20
N GLY A 673 33.05 41.05 -13.07
CA GLY A 673 33.85 42.26 -13.03
C GLY A 673 35.20 42.15 -13.73
N GLU A 674 35.91 43.29 -13.80
CA GLU A 674 37.17 43.43 -14.56
C GLU A 674 38.29 42.50 -14.10
N SER A 675 38.31 42.15 -12.81
CA SER A 675 39.32 41.24 -12.26
C SER A 675 39.28 39.85 -12.90
N VAL A 676 38.09 39.32 -13.20
CA VAL A 676 37.94 37.97 -13.76
C VAL A 676 38.16 37.97 -15.26
N SER A 677 37.64 38.99 -15.96
CA SER A 677 37.91 39.19 -17.40
C SER A 677 39.40 39.41 -17.66
N GLY A 678 40.07 40.27 -16.88
CA GLY A 678 41.51 40.46 -17.01
C GLY A 678 42.33 39.20 -16.68
N LEU A 679 41.87 38.35 -15.76
CA LEU A 679 42.50 37.06 -15.49
C LEU A 679 42.31 36.08 -16.67
N PHE A 680 41.14 36.08 -17.30
CA PHE A 680 40.85 35.28 -18.49
C PHE A 680 41.68 35.72 -19.69
N ASP A 681 41.77 37.04 -19.94
CA ASP A 681 42.58 37.59 -21.04
C ASP A 681 44.04 37.17 -20.87
N ARG A 682 44.58 37.28 -19.64
CA ARG A 682 45.96 36.90 -19.32
C ARG A 682 46.29 35.42 -19.55
N ILE A 683 45.29 34.52 -19.53
CA ILE A 683 45.49 33.10 -19.87
C ILE A 683 45.86 32.96 -21.35
N PHE A 684 45.26 33.78 -22.21
CA PHE A 684 45.34 33.65 -23.66
C PHE A 684 46.15 34.78 -24.34
N ASP A 685 46.76 35.70 -23.58
CA ASP A 685 47.65 36.76 -24.09
C ASP A 685 48.72 36.27 -25.08
N TYR A 686 49.25 35.06 -24.86
CA TYR A 686 50.29 34.46 -25.70
C TYR A 686 49.73 33.49 -26.77
N ALA A 687 48.43 33.20 -26.74
CA ALA A 687 47.75 32.30 -27.66
C ALA A 687 47.46 32.96 -29.03
N VAL A 688 47.75 34.26 -29.16
CA VAL A 688 47.55 35.13 -30.34
C VAL A 688 48.20 34.60 -31.64
N LYS A 689 49.11 33.62 -31.57
CA LYS A 689 49.69 32.98 -32.78
C LYS A 689 48.73 32.00 -33.49
N GLN A 690 47.63 31.60 -32.86
CA GLN A 690 46.57 30.82 -33.51
C GLN A 690 45.35 31.72 -33.72
N GLU A 691 45.14 32.24 -34.92
CA GLU A 691 44.14 33.30 -35.15
C GLU A 691 42.66 32.87 -34.95
N ASN A 692 42.34 31.63 -34.54
CA ASN A 692 40.95 31.17 -34.44
C ASN A 692 40.68 30.25 -33.22
N ILE A 693 40.78 30.81 -32.00
CA ILE A 693 40.33 30.12 -30.77
C ILE A 693 38.91 30.55 -30.44
N HIS A 694 38.00 29.58 -30.30
CA HIS A 694 36.61 29.83 -29.93
C HIS A 694 36.18 28.95 -28.74
N PHE A 695 35.18 29.40 -27.99
CA PHE A 695 34.77 28.79 -26.73
C PHE A 695 33.30 28.35 -26.77
N GLY A 696 33.02 27.06 -26.58
CA GLY A 696 31.65 26.53 -26.56
C GLY A 696 31.11 26.29 -25.14
N TRP A 697 29.96 26.85 -24.79
CA TRP A 697 29.29 26.61 -23.51
C TRP A 697 28.18 25.53 -23.57
N THR A 698 28.50 24.28 -23.21
CA THR A 698 27.55 23.16 -23.35
C THR A 698 26.25 23.33 -22.55
N ASN A 699 25.13 22.85 -23.09
CA ASN A 699 23.82 22.88 -22.41
C ASN A 699 23.88 22.27 -21.01
N SER A 700 24.66 21.18 -20.84
CA SER A 700 24.83 20.53 -19.53
C SER A 700 25.55 21.38 -18.49
N ALA A 701 26.42 22.31 -18.92
CA ALA A 701 27.11 23.26 -18.07
C ALA A 701 26.19 24.46 -17.75
N ARG A 702 25.43 24.93 -18.74
CA ARG A 702 24.40 25.97 -18.60
C ARG A 702 23.30 25.55 -17.61
N GLU A 703 22.75 24.35 -17.74
CA GLU A 703 21.76 23.77 -16.82
C GLU A 703 22.25 23.68 -15.36
N LYS A 704 23.57 23.55 -15.17
CA LYS A 704 24.20 23.48 -13.84
C LYS A 704 24.72 24.83 -13.37
N ASN A 705 24.53 25.89 -14.15
CA ASN A 705 25.11 27.23 -13.96
C ASN A 705 26.64 27.16 -13.73
N GLU A 706 27.31 26.22 -14.40
CA GLU A 706 28.76 26.10 -14.41
C GLU A 706 29.32 26.84 -15.61
N TYR A 707 30.20 27.82 -15.37
CA TYR A 707 30.92 28.54 -16.42
C TYR A 707 32.12 27.72 -16.85
N LYS A 708 31.79 26.64 -17.56
CA LYS A 708 32.70 25.66 -18.13
C LYS A 708 32.56 25.72 -19.64
N PHE A 709 33.63 26.12 -20.31
CA PHE A 709 33.70 26.30 -21.76
C PHE A 709 34.66 25.29 -22.38
N THR A 710 34.28 24.73 -23.51
CA THR A 710 35.16 23.90 -24.33
C THR A 710 35.99 24.79 -25.24
N ILE A 711 37.29 24.53 -25.32
CA ILE A 711 38.23 25.28 -26.16
C ILE A 711 38.36 24.59 -27.52
N TYR A 712 38.07 25.33 -28.58
CA TYR A 712 38.17 24.89 -29.96
C TYR A 712 39.19 25.73 -30.72
N VAL A 713 39.91 25.09 -31.64
CA VAL A 713 40.82 25.75 -32.59
C VAL A 713 40.41 25.39 -34.01
N SER A 714 40.32 26.38 -34.91
CA SER A 714 39.97 26.21 -36.33
C SER A 714 41.03 26.79 -37.27
N ASP A 715 41.02 26.35 -38.53
CA ASP A 715 41.88 26.88 -39.59
C ASP A 715 41.02 27.63 -40.62
N ASN A 716 41.08 28.97 -40.59
CA ASN A 716 40.35 29.86 -41.49
C ASN A 716 40.87 29.83 -42.95
N SER A 717 42.00 29.18 -43.23
CA SER A 717 42.51 29.03 -44.61
C SER A 717 41.81 27.94 -45.42
N LYS A 718 40.97 27.12 -44.79
CA LYS A 718 40.16 26.06 -45.43
C LYS A 718 38.69 26.27 -45.09
N ALA A 719 37.90 26.66 -46.09
CA ALA A 719 36.48 27.03 -45.97
C ALA A 719 35.53 25.93 -45.42
N ASN A 720 36.03 24.77 -45.01
CA ASN A 720 35.27 23.63 -44.45
C ASN A 720 36.04 22.83 -43.38
N SER A 721 37.00 23.43 -42.66
CA SER A 721 37.73 22.70 -41.59
C SER A 721 36.87 22.53 -40.33
N SER A 722 36.76 21.31 -39.79
CA SER A 722 36.06 21.06 -38.53
C SER A 722 36.86 21.59 -37.35
N SER A 723 36.21 22.34 -36.45
CA SER A 723 36.85 22.87 -35.25
C SER A 723 37.36 21.75 -34.35
N THR A 724 38.63 21.85 -33.93
CA THR A 724 39.30 20.81 -33.15
C THR A 724 39.22 21.13 -31.67
N LYS A 725 38.63 20.23 -30.88
CA LYS A 725 38.63 20.35 -29.41
C LYS A 725 40.04 20.15 -28.87
N VAL A 726 40.57 21.15 -28.16
CA VAL A 726 41.92 21.10 -27.55
C VAL A 726 41.88 21.04 -26.01
N GLY A 727 40.73 21.37 -25.39
CA GLY A 727 40.55 21.24 -23.95
C GLY A 727 39.29 21.91 -23.42
N GLU A 728 39.24 22.16 -22.12
CA GLU A 728 38.11 22.77 -21.40
C GLU A 728 38.62 23.75 -20.32
N ILE A 729 37.94 24.87 -20.14
CA ILE A 729 38.23 25.89 -19.12
C ILE A 729 37.02 26.09 -18.21
N LYS A 730 37.24 26.11 -16.89
CA LYS A 730 36.19 26.31 -15.88
C LYS A 730 36.62 27.36 -14.86
N TYR A 731 35.79 28.38 -14.68
CA TYR A 731 35.97 29.33 -13.58
C TYR A 731 35.49 28.75 -12.25
N ARG A 732 36.29 28.85 -11.19
CA ARG A 732 35.96 28.36 -9.85
C ARG A 732 35.64 29.52 -8.91
N LEU A 733 34.35 29.79 -8.73
CA LEU A 733 33.82 30.88 -7.89
C LEU A 733 34.43 30.99 -6.49
N ARG A 734 34.65 29.86 -5.79
CA ARG A 734 35.20 29.85 -4.42
C ARG A 734 36.68 30.25 -4.37
N SER A 735 37.46 29.81 -5.36
CA SER A 735 38.91 30.02 -5.40
C SER A 735 39.31 31.25 -6.22
N LYS A 736 38.37 31.82 -6.99
CA LYS A 736 38.58 32.96 -7.90
C LYS A 736 39.73 32.71 -8.89
N ASP A 737 39.79 31.49 -9.41
CA ASP A 737 40.80 31.05 -10.37
C ASP A 737 40.16 30.24 -11.50
N PHE A 738 40.94 29.99 -12.55
CA PHE A 738 40.55 29.13 -13.66
C PHE A 738 41.22 27.78 -13.55
N ARG A 739 40.42 26.73 -13.69
CA ARG A 739 40.89 25.37 -13.94
C ARG A 739 40.81 25.11 -15.44
N ILE A 740 41.91 24.66 -16.04
CA ILE A 740 42.00 24.35 -17.47
C ILE A 740 42.49 22.93 -17.63
N ASP A 741 41.67 22.08 -18.27
CA ASP A 741 42.02 20.71 -18.63
C ASP A 741 42.37 20.73 -20.14
N LEU A 742 43.63 20.47 -20.50
CA LEU A 742 44.18 20.62 -21.87
C LEU A 742 44.89 19.36 -22.33
N GLY A 743 45.03 19.16 -23.65
CA GLY A 743 45.92 18.15 -24.22
C GLY A 743 45.25 16.95 -24.90
N LEU A 744 45.99 15.84 -24.96
CA LEU A 744 45.55 14.58 -25.54
C LEU A 744 44.70 13.78 -24.53
N GLN A 745 43.73 13.02 -25.06
CA GLN A 745 42.97 12.01 -24.31
C GLN A 745 43.68 10.65 -24.39
N ASN A 746 43.37 9.71 -23.47
CA ASN A 746 44.03 8.40 -23.35
C ASN A 746 44.46 7.76 -24.68
N LYS A 747 43.50 7.58 -25.61
CA LYS A 747 43.76 6.88 -26.89
C LYS A 747 44.76 7.62 -27.79
N GLN A 748 44.76 8.95 -27.74
CA GLN A 748 45.67 9.79 -28.54
C GLN A 748 47.06 9.88 -27.90
N LEU A 749 47.14 9.74 -26.58
CA LEU A 749 48.38 9.70 -25.82
C LEU A 749 49.11 8.36 -26.01
N GLU A 750 48.38 7.24 -26.13
CA GLU A 750 48.94 5.94 -26.53
C GLU A 750 49.70 6.04 -27.86
N ASP A 751 49.14 6.77 -28.83
CA ASP A 751 49.77 7.00 -30.13
C ASP A 751 50.91 8.05 -30.10
N ASN A 752 51.01 8.85 -29.02
CA ASN A 752 51.98 9.96 -28.87
C ASN A 752 52.57 10.01 -27.45
N PRO A 753 53.33 8.98 -27.01
CA PRO A 753 53.72 8.81 -25.61
C PRO A 753 54.58 9.95 -25.05
N ASN A 754 55.39 10.60 -25.89
CA ASN A 754 56.31 11.68 -25.49
C ASN A 754 55.67 13.08 -25.59
N PHE A 755 54.34 13.19 -25.74
CA PHE A 755 53.66 14.46 -25.98
C PHE A 755 53.96 15.50 -24.89
N TYR A 756 53.98 15.09 -23.61
CA TYR A 756 54.11 15.96 -22.45
C TYR A 756 55.55 16.18 -21.96
N ASP A 757 56.54 15.45 -22.47
CA ASP A 757 57.93 15.46 -21.95
C ASP A 757 58.56 16.86 -21.94
N ASP A 758 58.36 17.61 -23.02
CA ASP A 758 58.91 18.97 -23.19
C ASP A 758 58.24 19.98 -22.27
N PHE A 759 56.98 19.73 -21.88
CA PHE A 759 56.21 20.61 -21.00
C PHE A 759 56.57 20.35 -19.54
N LEU A 760 56.73 19.08 -19.15
CA LEU A 760 57.11 18.67 -17.79
C LEU A 760 58.51 19.18 -17.41
N LYS A 761 59.46 19.21 -18.35
CA LYS A 761 60.83 19.71 -18.12
C LYS A 761 60.89 21.20 -17.77
N ARG A 762 59.86 21.99 -18.10
CA ARG A 762 59.84 23.45 -17.82
C ARG A 762 59.57 23.78 -16.36
N GLY A 763 59.02 22.85 -15.56
CA GLY A 763 58.86 23.03 -14.11
C GLY A 763 57.99 24.22 -13.70
N VAL A 764 57.00 24.60 -14.52
CA VAL A 764 56.17 25.80 -14.29
C VAL A 764 55.14 25.54 -13.19
N GLU A 765 55.14 26.39 -12.16
CA GLU A 765 54.17 26.30 -11.05
C GLU A 765 52.72 26.50 -11.54
N GLY A 766 51.82 25.64 -11.09
CA GLY A 766 50.40 25.64 -11.50
C GLY A 766 50.04 24.70 -12.66
N PHE A 767 51.03 24.02 -13.26
CA PHE A 767 50.83 22.96 -14.26
C PHE A 767 51.10 21.57 -13.67
N THR A 768 50.23 20.60 -13.96
CA THR A 768 50.39 19.19 -13.58
C THR A 768 49.89 18.28 -14.69
N CYS A 769 50.45 17.07 -14.78
CA CYS A 769 49.98 16.04 -15.72
C CYS A 769 49.73 14.73 -14.95
N ASP A 770 48.54 14.15 -15.09
CA ASP A 770 48.14 12.88 -14.44
C ASP A 770 48.25 11.73 -15.44
N LEU A 771 49.37 11.00 -15.42
CA LEU A 771 49.66 9.85 -16.29
C LEU A 771 49.37 8.49 -15.64
N SER A 772 48.59 8.45 -14.55
CA SER A 772 48.34 7.23 -13.79
C SER A 772 47.38 6.25 -14.49
N GLU A 773 47.68 4.94 -14.43
CA GLU A 773 46.91 3.86 -15.11
C GLU A 773 45.45 3.71 -14.62
N GLN A 774 45.07 4.32 -13.48
CA GLN A 774 43.75 4.12 -12.85
C GLN A 774 42.56 4.80 -13.57
N LYS A 775 42.78 5.58 -14.64
CA LYS A 775 41.73 6.21 -15.46
C LYS A 775 41.63 5.67 -16.90
N ILE A 776 42.16 4.48 -17.18
CA ILE A 776 42.17 3.90 -18.54
C ILE A 776 40.76 3.54 -19.07
N GLY A 777 39.70 3.56 -18.24
CA GLY A 777 38.34 3.17 -18.66
C GLY A 777 37.43 4.24 -19.30
N ALA A 778 37.78 5.54 -19.26
CA ALA A 778 36.91 6.60 -19.78
C ALA A 778 37.68 7.57 -20.69
N ASN A 779 37.56 7.40 -22.01
CA ASN A 779 38.22 8.20 -23.05
C ASN A 779 37.65 9.64 -23.16
N LYS A 780 37.45 10.34 -22.03
CA LYS A 780 36.69 11.61 -21.94
C LYS A 780 37.46 12.77 -21.29
N HIS A 781 38.68 12.55 -20.80
CA HIS A 781 39.44 13.57 -20.07
C HIS A 781 40.83 13.77 -20.66
N GLU A 782 41.24 15.03 -20.74
CA GLU A 782 42.57 15.46 -21.11
C GLU A 782 43.53 15.36 -19.89
N HIS A 783 44.81 15.03 -20.11
CA HIS A 783 45.75 14.70 -19.03
C HIS A 783 46.48 15.90 -18.40
N ALA A 784 46.57 17.04 -19.10
CA ALA A 784 47.20 18.24 -18.56
C ALA A 784 46.18 19.10 -17.81
N LEU A 785 46.52 19.45 -16.57
CA LEU A 785 45.71 20.26 -15.66
C LEU A 785 46.49 21.52 -15.29
N VAL A 786 45.89 22.68 -15.56
CA VAL A 786 46.41 23.99 -15.19
C VAL A 786 45.45 24.67 -14.21
N ILE A 787 46.00 25.24 -13.13
CA ILE A 787 45.29 26.17 -12.25
C ILE A 787 45.89 27.57 -12.43
N PHE A 788 45.08 28.51 -12.91
CA PHE A 788 45.50 29.87 -13.24
C PHE A 788 44.81 30.91 -12.35
N SER A 789 45.61 31.64 -11.57
CA SER A 789 45.16 32.63 -10.58
C SER A 789 45.90 33.96 -10.75
N HIS A 790 45.54 35.00 -10.00
CA HIS A 790 46.20 36.31 -10.09
C HIS A 790 47.73 36.25 -9.91
N ASN A 791 48.26 35.28 -9.15
CA ASN A 791 49.69 35.13 -8.89
C ASN A 791 50.42 34.23 -9.90
N SER A 792 49.71 33.64 -10.87
CA SER A 792 50.31 32.80 -11.90
C SER A 792 51.26 33.60 -12.80
N SER A 793 52.40 33.01 -13.16
CA SER A 793 53.41 33.65 -14.00
C SER A 793 53.00 33.70 -15.48
N ASP A 794 53.58 34.63 -16.23
CA ASP A 794 53.44 34.72 -17.70
C ASP A 794 53.96 33.47 -18.42
N GLU A 795 54.90 32.76 -17.80
CA GLU A 795 55.43 31.49 -18.31
C GLU A 795 54.35 30.39 -18.33
N LEU A 796 53.39 30.43 -17.40
CA LEU A 796 52.25 29.52 -17.40
C LEU A 796 51.29 29.81 -18.57
N SER A 797 51.06 31.08 -18.93
CA SER A 797 50.27 31.44 -20.12
C SER A 797 50.95 31.00 -21.42
N ARG A 798 52.28 31.13 -21.51
CA ARG A 798 53.06 30.60 -22.65
C ARG A 798 52.97 29.08 -22.74
N LEU A 799 53.01 28.39 -21.60
CA LEU A 799 52.86 26.94 -21.53
C LEU A 799 51.47 26.49 -22.01
N ILE A 800 50.39 27.18 -21.58
CA ILE A 800 49.02 26.93 -22.04
C ILE A 800 48.94 27.06 -23.57
N SER A 801 49.50 28.13 -24.14
CA SER A 801 49.55 28.36 -25.59
C SER A 801 50.30 27.25 -26.35
N ASP A 802 51.46 26.83 -25.84
CA ASP A 802 52.26 25.78 -26.48
C ASP A 802 51.55 24.41 -26.43
N ILE A 803 50.87 24.10 -25.32
CA ILE A 803 50.08 22.86 -25.19
C ILE A 803 48.91 22.88 -26.16
N ILE A 804 48.15 23.99 -26.24
CA ILE A 804 47.04 24.13 -27.19
C ILE A 804 47.54 23.94 -28.62
N SER A 805 48.67 24.56 -28.96
CA SER A 805 49.25 24.48 -30.30
C SER A 805 49.70 23.07 -30.68
N LYS A 806 50.48 22.41 -29.81
CA LYS A 806 50.94 21.03 -30.03
C LYS A 806 49.76 20.06 -30.09
N THR A 807 48.74 20.25 -29.25
CA THR A 807 47.50 19.45 -29.26
C THR A 807 46.79 19.55 -30.60
N TYR A 808 46.62 20.77 -31.10
CA TYR A 808 45.98 21.02 -32.39
C TYR A 808 46.72 20.35 -33.55
N MET A 809 48.06 20.47 -33.58
CA MET A 809 48.88 19.85 -34.61
C MET A 809 48.80 18.32 -34.59
N VAL A 810 48.88 17.68 -33.41
CA VAL A 810 48.74 16.22 -33.26
C VAL A 810 47.36 15.76 -33.73
N LYS A 811 46.28 16.42 -33.27
CA LYS A 811 44.91 15.98 -33.58
C LYS A 811 44.53 16.11 -35.05
N ASN A 812 45.23 16.95 -35.82
CA ASN A 812 45.01 17.15 -37.25
C ASN A 812 46.09 16.52 -38.13
N ASN A 813 46.99 15.70 -37.58
CA ASN A 813 48.11 15.07 -38.29
C ASN A 813 48.98 16.10 -39.06
N VAL A 814 49.27 17.24 -38.44
CA VAL A 814 50.09 18.33 -39.01
C VAL A 814 51.56 18.21 -38.54
N ILE A 815 51.91 17.15 -37.80
CA ILE A 815 53.25 16.87 -37.26
C ILE A 815 53.98 15.85 -38.11
#